data_AF-A0A7C0WFJ0-F1
#
_entry.id   AF-A0A7C0WFJ0-F1
#
_cell.length_a   1.000
_cell.length_b   1.000
_cell.length_c   1.000
_cell.angle_alpha   90.00
_cell.angle_beta   90.00
_cell.angle_gamma   90.00
#
_symmetry.space_group_name_H-M   'P 1'
#
loop_
_entity.id
_entity.type
_entity.pdbx_description
1 polymer ?
#
loop_
_entity_poly.entity_id
_entity_poly.type
_entity_poly.pdbx_seq_one_letter_code
_entity_poly.pdbx_strand_id
1 'polypeptide(L)'
;MKGSRKGNRVFKEILLYLFFVLIFIPLALAQGNSSPHVYIQNGILYIDGVPQSFLYGAEIQYFRARGSCQKNIDPEITYTAWDELLNKAKEAGINTISFYIPWDWHEPVEGKFDFTGEYDGDGDGRPDYPARNLKHFFEMIKGKGFKVVIIRPGPYINAEWGPHFFGAVPEWLTANEEYQDTLMREENGEISISSMGDGEVKIHSYNHEKFLEKVKEWFRALYNNVLKDVIGEGAPLVFIQLDNETNYGWEEHALYRRDYSAHSIEAYRKFLEDKYKDIENLNQVYNTQYQSFSEVRPPSLFDLDWSLLPQIPIRHRDWIEFHDFYIEKYLSTLKNFWEEIDIKEGDVLFIRSEAYNTWGLGHIPGWNGLSSNNGILTAVNLYQKITESPYLLDFPMKPGHDIKWATEVNKLILGEKGWNYVTEMQTGWFWGDLSNSAREHIYVDGIGHGVKGFTFYYFHTGFNEGEASDCRELGLFWKGAPLNFNLQYITLTDSTGVKPWVCGESWSLIKYLGNYVLAPLGEDLIQSEEVENEVAILDYLPYHYSLEGIEISTHLSGALMGLLIAAGYNPRICLLDVASEDELNKYKVLFFHGLNYMKKKDMHKLLNYVKGGGILVNFLDLPSFDDNGNQDDSFSKILVDSSSGPVVMTKGKIQWSLNNSKGEFSYYPSRAWLNFYPLTTGGVYWGLNEDGEDTKGIVPFMWYIEESTGERYLLGYYKEYGKGRIYHIACNLHYLFNEGDYYNPRLGECLEGYYEVTKALLSDMELNRAIEVTSVNGYPGYHVLVWGRVIEDKDTVFIFVRNNSESGAKINVKIMAGALGLDKNKEYKVIDLMYKEENTPYYCYNTVVSNLSMDDKNEISFTVKVEAERATILVIQPVDVPVLGEKQIEKLIEQALQGDIQAIVQLGGLGKVETVEPLLSLLSKPDREIISETRRALIKLMDGIEDEMLKEIVNNAVIIYDLEASKEEKLNAIKQLVQIGDIRGVDALVGALREDDIDIKLTALWGLMKMGDIVVEPLQKYLDDPEISDDVKYLLSQISSTGGIDVEYAEFEVPEAAEDSFCFAPVEENISESPFWEL
;
A
#
# COMPACT_ATOMS: atom_id res chain seq x y z
N MET A 1 -77.62 16.63 -5.62
CA MET A 1 -76.37 17.34 -5.27
C MET A 1 -76.04 17.11 -3.80
N LYS A 2 -74.74 16.96 -3.50
CA LYS A 2 -74.08 16.76 -2.20
C LYS A 2 -73.89 15.30 -1.78
N GLY A 3 -72.86 14.71 -2.40
CA GLY A 3 -72.31 13.42 -2.06
C GLY A 3 -71.46 13.45 -0.78
N SER A 4 -71.54 12.31 -0.08
CA SER A 4 -70.46 11.58 0.58
C SER A 4 -69.46 12.39 1.43
N ARG A 5 -69.75 12.47 2.74
CA ARG A 5 -68.81 12.86 3.81
C ARG A 5 -67.52 12.01 3.87
N LYS A 6 -67.41 10.88 3.15
CA LYS A 6 -66.21 10.04 3.13
C LYS A 6 -65.11 10.56 2.20
N GLY A 7 -65.46 11.17 1.08
CA GLY A 7 -64.46 11.74 0.14
C GLY A 7 -63.68 12.90 0.75
N ASN A 8 -64.33 13.74 1.56
CA ASN A 8 -63.70 14.90 2.20
C ASN A 8 -62.70 14.55 3.30
N ARG A 9 -62.76 13.35 3.89
CA ARG A 9 -61.80 12.94 4.92
C ARG A 9 -60.51 12.42 4.30
N VAL A 10 -60.64 11.56 3.29
CA VAL A 10 -59.51 11.04 2.52
C VAL A 10 -58.81 12.17 1.75
N PHE A 11 -59.55 13.10 1.16
CA PHE A 11 -58.96 14.25 0.47
C PHE A 11 -58.24 15.21 1.43
N LYS A 12 -58.73 15.37 2.67
CA LYS A 12 -58.04 16.14 3.71
C LYS A 12 -56.82 15.43 4.26
N GLU A 13 -56.84 14.11 4.41
CA GLU A 13 -55.68 13.32 4.83
C GLU A 13 -54.60 13.31 3.75
N ILE A 14 -54.96 13.21 2.47
CA ILE A 14 -54.02 13.34 1.34
C ILE A 14 -53.44 14.75 1.26
N LEU A 15 -54.25 15.80 1.47
CA LEU A 15 -53.76 17.18 1.53
C LEU A 15 -52.88 17.42 2.76
N LEU A 16 -53.18 16.83 3.92
CA LEU A 16 -52.31 16.92 5.10
C LEU A 16 -50.99 16.19 4.87
N TYR A 17 -51.03 15.03 4.21
CA TYR A 17 -49.84 14.25 3.88
C TYR A 17 -48.99 14.96 2.83
N LEU A 18 -49.61 15.52 1.78
CA LEU A 18 -48.92 16.37 0.81
C LEU A 18 -48.38 17.65 1.43
N PHE A 19 -49.09 18.26 2.38
CA PHE A 19 -48.61 19.44 3.12
C PHE A 19 -47.45 19.08 4.07
N PHE A 20 -47.47 17.90 4.68
CA PHE A 20 -46.35 17.38 5.45
C PHE A 20 -45.14 17.07 4.55
N VAL A 21 -45.35 16.40 3.41
CA VAL A 21 -44.31 16.08 2.43
C VAL A 21 -43.72 17.35 1.81
N LEU A 22 -44.54 18.34 1.45
CA LEU A 22 -44.11 19.57 0.79
C LEU A 22 -43.50 20.62 1.74
N ILE A 23 -43.68 20.49 3.07
CA ILE A 23 -43.06 21.40 4.05
C ILE A 23 -41.90 20.73 4.78
N PHE A 24 -42.04 19.46 5.17
CA PHE A 24 -41.01 18.75 5.92
C PHE A 24 -39.92 18.11 5.05
N ILE A 25 -40.15 17.80 3.77
CA ILE A 25 -39.03 17.40 2.89
C ILE A 25 -38.13 18.60 2.59
N PRO A 26 -38.66 19.80 2.26
CA PRO A 26 -37.80 20.97 2.15
C PRO A 26 -37.21 21.42 3.48
N LEU A 27 -37.87 21.23 4.64
CA LEU A 27 -37.23 21.52 5.94
C LEU A 27 -36.17 20.48 6.34
N ALA A 28 -36.30 19.22 5.94
CA ALA A 28 -35.27 18.19 6.12
C ALA A 28 -34.10 18.36 5.12
N LEU A 29 -34.37 18.96 3.95
CA LEU A 29 -33.35 19.35 2.96
C LEU A 29 -32.78 20.75 3.20
N ALA A 30 -33.44 21.60 4.01
CA ALA A 30 -33.01 22.96 4.37
C ALA A 30 -32.44 23.06 5.79
N GLN A 31 -32.53 22.00 6.60
CA GLN A 31 -31.45 21.71 7.53
C GLN A 31 -30.30 21.19 6.69
N GLY A 32 -29.41 22.09 6.29
CA GLY A 32 -28.15 21.71 5.67
C GLY A 32 -27.37 20.86 6.68
N ASN A 33 -27.53 19.54 6.59
CA ASN A 33 -26.44 18.65 6.95
C ASN A 33 -25.40 18.90 5.86
N SER A 34 -24.45 19.79 6.13
CA SER A 34 -23.15 19.71 5.47
C SER A 34 -22.68 18.26 5.59
N SER A 35 -22.34 17.63 4.47
CA SER A 35 -21.70 16.32 4.51
C SER A 35 -20.50 16.39 5.47
N PRO A 36 -20.19 15.31 6.22
CA PRO A 36 -19.01 15.28 7.06
C PRO A 36 -17.76 15.60 6.25
N HIS A 37 -16.74 16.16 6.91
CA HIS A 37 -15.47 16.49 6.25
C HIS A 37 -14.85 15.25 5.63
N VAL A 38 -14.83 14.10 6.33
CA VAL A 38 -14.29 12.84 5.82
C VAL A 38 -15.29 11.70 6.02
N TYR A 39 -15.51 10.90 4.98
CA TYR A 39 -16.28 9.66 5.09
C TYR A 39 -15.95 8.68 3.95
N ILE A 40 -16.24 7.40 4.16
CA ILE A 40 -16.15 6.37 3.11
C ILE A 40 -17.56 5.94 2.73
N GLN A 41 -17.82 5.90 1.42
CA GLN A 41 -19.07 5.40 0.87
C GLN A 41 -18.81 4.52 -0.34
N ASN A 42 -19.35 3.30 -0.34
CA ASN A 42 -19.21 2.33 -1.44
C ASN A 42 -17.74 2.08 -1.84
N GLY A 43 -16.84 2.01 -0.84
CA GLY A 43 -15.41 1.76 -1.06
C GLY A 43 -14.62 2.96 -1.60
N ILE A 44 -15.22 4.15 -1.63
CA ILE A 44 -14.58 5.40 -2.06
C ILE A 44 -14.48 6.35 -0.87
N LEU A 45 -13.31 6.95 -0.67
CA LEU A 45 -13.09 8.00 0.32
C LEU A 45 -13.59 9.34 -0.24
N TYR A 46 -14.32 10.10 0.57
CA TYR A 46 -14.75 11.45 0.28
C TYR A 46 -14.12 12.42 1.28
N ILE A 47 -13.65 13.56 0.78
CA ILE A 47 -13.16 14.69 1.58
C ILE A 47 -13.93 15.93 1.11
N ASP A 48 -14.64 16.59 2.02
CA ASP A 48 -15.54 17.72 1.72
C ASP A 48 -16.53 17.40 0.59
N GLY A 49 -17.03 16.17 0.56
CA GLY A 49 -17.92 15.65 -0.49
C GLY A 49 -17.25 15.38 -1.84
N VAL A 50 -15.93 15.56 -1.95
CA VAL A 50 -15.16 15.25 -3.16
C VAL A 50 -14.61 13.82 -3.08
N PRO A 51 -14.94 12.93 -4.03
CA PRO A 51 -14.37 11.59 -4.07
C PRO A 51 -12.86 11.67 -4.33
N GLN A 52 -12.09 10.87 -3.60
CA GLN A 52 -10.64 10.81 -3.74
C GLN A 52 -10.23 9.69 -4.69
N SER A 53 -9.17 9.95 -5.45
CA SER A 53 -8.44 8.95 -6.23
C SER A 53 -7.55 8.10 -5.30
N PHE A 54 -6.78 7.17 -5.88
CA PHE A 54 -5.84 6.33 -5.15
C PHE A 54 -4.90 7.18 -4.28
N LEU A 55 -4.85 6.89 -2.98
CA LEU A 55 -4.02 7.64 -2.05
C LEU A 55 -2.57 7.15 -2.13
N TYR A 56 -1.73 7.90 -2.83
CA TYR A 56 -0.32 7.59 -3.01
C TYR A 56 0.50 8.43 -2.04
N GLY A 57 1.00 7.79 -0.99
CA GLY A 57 1.52 8.43 0.20
C GLY A 57 3.03 8.33 0.41
N ALA A 58 3.60 9.35 1.02
CA ALA A 58 4.98 9.36 1.50
C ALA A 58 4.99 9.58 3.00
N GLU A 59 5.78 8.77 3.72
CA GLU A 59 6.05 9.08 5.13
C GLU A 59 7.19 10.09 5.25
N ILE A 60 6.86 11.28 5.75
CA ILE A 60 7.84 12.34 6.00
C ILE A 60 7.93 12.62 7.49
N GLN A 61 8.86 11.92 8.15
CA GLN A 61 9.15 12.12 9.56
C GLN A 61 9.90 13.44 9.76
N TYR A 62 9.15 14.54 9.86
CA TYR A 62 9.67 15.90 10.05
C TYR A 62 10.65 15.98 11.22
N PHE A 63 10.35 15.26 12.30
CA PHE A 63 11.18 15.16 13.49
C PHE A 63 12.48 14.39 13.25
N ARG A 64 12.69 13.71 12.12
CA ARG A 64 14.00 13.12 11.72
C ARG A 64 14.69 13.89 10.61
N ALA A 65 13.91 14.60 9.79
CA ALA A 65 14.38 15.49 8.72
C ALA A 65 14.88 16.84 9.27
N ARG A 66 15.75 16.83 10.29
CA ARG A 66 16.16 18.02 11.05
C ARG A 66 17.19 18.90 10.35
N GLY A 67 17.88 18.35 9.35
CA GLY A 67 19.03 18.99 8.70
C GLY A 67 20.37 18.79 9.43
N SER A 68 20.36 18.53 10.75
CA SER A 68 21.54 18.16 11.54
C SER A 68 21.15 17.28 12.72
N CYS A 69 22.10 16.49 13.23
CA CYS A 69 21.97 15.78 14.50
C CYS A 69 22.28 16.65 15.73
N GLN A 70 22.87 17.84 15.52
CA GLN A 70 23.25 18.76 16.59
C GLN A 70 22.08 19.65 17.04
N LYS A 71 22.16 20.13 18.27
CA LYS A 71 21.27 21.17 18.81
C LYS A 71 21.63 22.56 18.25
N ASN A 72 20.74 23.53 18.45
CA ASN A 72 21.00 24.96 18.30
C ASN A 72 21.40 25.38 16.86
N ILE A 73 20.84 24.66 15.88
CA ILE A 73 20.99 24.97 14.45
C ILE A 73 20.04 26.09 14.02
N ASP A 74 20.39 26.76 12.92
CA ASP A 74 19.47 27.71 12.27
C ASP A 74 18.21 26.97 11.78
N PRO A 75 16.99 27.41 12.17
CA PRO A 75 15.74 26.82 11.71
C PRO A 75 15.62 26.71 10.18
N GLU A 76 16.21 27.63 9.41
CA GLU A 76 16.15 27.60 7.94
C GLU A 76 16.79 26.35 7.34
N ILE A 77 17.75 25.74 8.04
CA ILE A 77 18.37 24.47 7.63
C ILE A 77 17.32 23.34 7.69
N THR A 78 16.53 23.30 8.77
CA THR A 78 15.44 22.33 8.92
C THR A 78 14.34 22.60 7.89
N TYR A 79 13.91 23.85 7.73
CA TYR A 79 12.82 24.20 6.82
C TYR A 79 13.19 23.96 5.35
N THR A 80 14.44 24.21 4.96
CA THR A 80 14.94 23.86 3.61
C THR A 80 14.91 22.35 3.38
N ALA A 81 15.29 21.54 4.37
CA ALA A 81 15.22 20.08 4.28
C ALA A 81 13.78 19.59 4.14
N TRP A 82 12.83 20.17 4.89
CA TRP A 82 11.40 19.86 4.75
C TRP A 82 10.84 20.29 3.39
N ASP A 83 11.19 21.48 2.92
CA ASP A 83 10.72 22.01 1.65
C ASP A 83 11.14 21.10 0.49
N GLU A 84 12.41 20.67 0.46
CA GLU A 84 12.89 19.76 -0.57
C GLU A 84 12.19 18.39 -0.50
N LEU A 85 11.95 17.82 0.69
CA LEU A 85 11.18 16.56 0.79
C LEU A 85 9.77 16.70 0.24
N LEU A 86 9.08 17.80 0.58
CA LEU A 86 7.73 18.05 0.10
C LEU A 86 7.72 18.29 -1.43
N ASN A 87 8.71 18.99 -1.97
CA ASN A 87 8.89 19.16 -3.42
C ASN A 87 9.15 17.81 -4.11
N LYS A 88 9.99 16.96 -3.51
CA LYS A 88 10.24 15.61 -4.00
C LYS A 88 8.96 14.76 -3.98
N ALA A 89 8.20 14.80 -2.90
CA ALA A 89 6.90 14.12 -2.84
C ALA A 89 6.00 14.56 -4.01
N LYS A 90 5.87 15.87 -4.27
CA LYS A 90 5.13 16.38 -5.45
C LYS A 90 5.71 15.87 -6.77
N GLU A 91 7.04 15.88 -6.94
CA GLU A 91 7.73 15.36 -8.13
C GLU A 91 7.43 13.88 -8.41
N ALA A 92 7.21 13.09 -7.36
CA ALA A 92 6.87 11.68 -7.45
C ALA A 92 5.36 11.41 -7.66
N GLY A 93 4.52 12.45 -7.75
CA GLY A 93 3.06 12.30 -7.85
C GLY A 93 2.39 11.91 -6.53
N ILE A 94 3.07 12.07 -5.39
CA ILE A 94 2.50 11.83 -4.06
C ILE A 94 1.38 12.84 -3.80
N ASN A 95 0.27 12.36 -3.27
CA ASN A 95 -0.90 13.17 -2.93
C ASN A 95 -1.25 13.11 -1.43
N THR A 96 -0.61 12.21 -0.68
CA THR A 96 -0.86 11.95 0.74
C THR A 96 0.44 12.05 1.55
N ILE A 97 0.41 12.74 2.69
CA ILE A 97 1.57 12.85 3.59
C ILE A 97 1.24 12.13 4.90
N SER A 98 2.15 11.29 5.36
CA SER A 98 2.01 10.58 6.65
C SER A 98 3.20 10.89 7.55
N PHE A 99 2.98 10.98 8.86
CA PHE A 99 4.07 11.07 9.84
C PHE A 99 3.64 10.73 11.26
N TYR A 100 4.60 10.23 12.04
CA TYR A 100 4.47 10.11 13.49
C TYR A 100 4.63 11.46 14.20
N ILE A 101 4.01 11.60 15.36
CA ILE A 101 4.21 12.74 16.27
C ILE A 101 4.68 12.15 17.61
N PRO A 102 5.99 12.10 17.87
CA PRO A 102 6.51 11.45 19.07
C PRO A 102 6.20 12.25 20.33
N TRP A 103 5.57 11.60 21.32
CA TRP A 103 5.18 12.24 22.58
C TRP A 103 6.40 12.70 23.40
N ASP A 104 7.37 11.84 23.63
CA ASP A 104 8.65 12.13 24.26
C ASP A 104 9.38 13.34 23.65
N TRP A 105 9.38 13.43 22.32
CA TRP A 105 10.02 14.50 21.57
C TRP A 105 9.37 15.85 21.83
N HIS A 106 8.03 15.88 21.88
CA HIS A 106 7.24 17.10 22.06
C HIS A 106 6.96 17.44 23.51
N GLU A 107 7.13 16.51 24.45
CA GLU A 107 7.07 16.72 25.90
C GLU A 107 8.36 16.23 26.57
N PRO A 108 9.51 16.90 26.35
CA PRO A 108 10.79 16.49 26.89
C PRO A 108 10.82 16.50 28.43
N VAL A 109 9.95 17.30 29.05
CA VAL A 109 9.76 17.38 30.50
C VAL A 109 8.25 17.41 30.77
N GLU A 110 7.81 16.65 31.77
CA GLU A 110 6.40 16.60 32.18
C GLU A 110 5.78 18.01 32.29
N GLY A 111 4.69 18.22 31.57
CA GLY A 111 3.93 19.46 31.47
C GLY A 111 4.53 20.53 30.55
N LYS A 112 5.69 20.31 29.92
CA LYS A 112 6.36 21.27 29.03
C LYS A 112 6.33 20.79 27.58
N PHE A 113 5.29 21.20 26.86
CA PHE A 113 5.12 20.88 25.45
C PHE A 113 5.81 21.91 24.54
N ASP A 114 6.46 21.45 23.47
CA ASP A 114 7.00 22.28 22.40
C ASP A 114 6.52 21.82 21.04
N PHE A 115 5.69 22.64 20.37
CA PHE A 115 5.22 22.43 19.00
C PHE A 115 5.62 23.58 18.07
N THR A 116 6.42 24.53 18.57
CA THR A 116 6.89 25.71 17.83
C THR A 116 8.37 25.61 17.49
N GLY A 117 9.09 24.62 18.03
CA GLY A 117 10.53 24.48 17.82
C GLY A 117 11.32 25.58 18.50
N GLU A 118 10.83 26.06 19.65
CA GLU A 118 11.40 27.17 20.40
C GLU A 118 11.96 26.73 21.77
N TYR A 119 11.83 25.45 22.13
CA TYR A 119 12.35 24.96 23.41
C TYR A 119 13.88 25.09 23.45
N ASP A 120 14.36 25.87 24.41
CA ASP A 120 15.76 26.09 24.75
C ASP A 120 16.03 25.44 26.12
N GLY A 121 16.51 24.20 26.09
CA GLY A 121 16.72 23.39 27.27
C GLY A 121 18.05 23.70 27.98
N ASP A 122 19.05 24.18 27.23
CA ASP A 122 20.37 24.51 27.75
C ASP A 122 20.53 25.99 28.17
N GLY A 123 19.59 26.85 27.79
CA GLY A 123 19.52 28.26 28.13
C GLY A 123 20.50 29.13 27.36
N ASP A 124 21.00 28.68 26.20
CA ASP A 124 21.95 29.42 25.38
C ASP A 124 21.32 30.52 24.51
N GLY A 125 19.99 30.61 24.50
CA GLY A 125 19.19 31.58 23.76
C GLY A 125 18.86 31.15 22.33
N ARG A 126 19.09 29.89 21.97
CA ARG A 126 18.71 29.28 20.69
C ARG A 126 17.81 28.08 20.95
N PRO A 127 16.89 27.75 20.03
CA PRO A 127 16.11 26.53 20.18
C PRO A 127 16.99 25.29 20.04
N ASP A 128 16.84 24.35 20.96
CA ASP A 128 17.55 23.06 20.93
C ASP A 128 17.30 22.37 19.58
N TYR A 129 16.03 22.29 19.17
CA TYR A 129 15.63 21.57 17.98
C TYR A 129 14.46 22.24 17.24
N PRO A 130 14.74 23.06 16.20
CA PRO A 130 13.71 23.68 15.36
C PRO A 130 12.74 22.68 14.72
N ALA A 131 13.17 21.44 14.52
CA ALA A 131 12.33 20.36 14.00
C ALA A 131 11.13 19.98 14.89
N ARG A 132 11.01 20.52 16.11
CA ARG A 132 9.78 20.45 16.92
C ARG A 132 8.67 21.37 16.41
N ASN A 133 8.93 22.24 15.42
CA ASN A 133 7.93 23.15 14.86
C ASN A 133 6.92 22.43 13.95
N LEU A 134 6.06 21.62 14.57
CA LEU A 134 5.01 20.87 13.87
C LEU A 134 3.97 21.81 13.23
N LYS A 135 3.70 22.97 13.83
CA LYS A 135 2.81 23.97 13.25
C LYS A 135 3.29 24.43 11.87
N HIS A 136 4.56 24.82 11.79
CA HIS A 136 5.14 25.27 10.54
C HIS A 136 5.20 24.14 9.51
N PHE A 137 5.49 22.91 9.92
CA PHE A 137 5.44 21.77 9.00
C PHE A 137 4.05 21.57 8.37
N PHE A 138 2.97 21.69 9.15
CA PHE A 138 1.60 21.69 8.61
C PHE A 138 1.33 22.86 7.66
N GLU A 139 1.81 24.07 7.98
CA GLU A 139 1.71 25.23 7.09
C GLU A 139 2.40 24.98 5.74
N MET A 140 3.58 24.35 5.77
CA MET A 140 4.30 23.96 4.56
C MET A 140 3.54 22.91 3.75
N ILE A 141 3.02 21.86 4.39
CA ILE A 141 2.19 20.84 3.73
C ILE A 141 1.00 21.50 3.01
N LYS A 142 0.30 22.39 3.70
CA LYS A 142 -0.84 23.15 3.14
C LYS A 142 -0.38 24.06 1.99
N GLY A 143 0.74 24.76 2.15
CA GLY A 143 1.34 25.62 1.13
C GLY A 143 1.73 24.87 -0.15
N LYS A 144 2.11 23.59 -0.04
CA LYS A 144 2.41 22.70 -1.18
C LYS A 144 1.15 22.04 -1.79
N GLY A 145 -0.03 22.32 -1.22
CA GLY A 145 -1.32 21.88 -1.74
C GLY A 145 -1.63 20.40 -1.48
N PHE A 146 -1.00 19.77 -0.49
CA PHE A 146 -1.42 18.44 -0.04
C PHE A 146 -2.76 18.54 0.70
N LYS A 147 -3.68 17.65 0.36
CA LYS A 147 -5.05 17.64 0.89
C LYS A 147 -5.34 16.49 1.84
N VAL A 148 -4.41 15.53 1.94
CA VAL A 148 -4.57 14.33 2.75
C VAL A 148 -3.33 14.17 3.62
N VAL A 149 -3.53 14.26 4.93
CA VAL A 149 -2.54 14.03 5.97
C VAL A 149 -3.03 12.92 6.89
N ILE A 150 -2.12 12.00 7.16
CA ILE A 150 -2.27 10.93 8.15
C ILE A 150 -1.30 11.22 9.29
N ILE A 151 -1.80 11.47 10.50
CA ILE A 151 -0.95 11.58 11.68
C ILE A 151 -0.98 10.31 12.50
N ARG A 152 0.14 10.01 13.16
CA ARG A 152 0.30 8.86 14.04
C ARG A 152 0.88 9.32 15.39
N PRO A 153 0.04 9.89 16.28
CA PRO A 153 0.49 10.58 17.49
C PRO A 153 0.79 9.66 18.69
N GLY A 154 0.80 8.34 18.49
CA GLY A 154 1.07 7.37 19.54
C GLY A 154 -0.11 7.13 20.49
N PRO A 155 0.13 6.90 21.79
CA PRO A 155 1.34 7.27 22.53
C PRO A 155 2.57 6.39 22.23
N TYR A 156 2.38 5.11 21.90
CA TYR A 156 3.44 4.28 21.35
C TYR A 156 3.44 4.39 19.82
N ILE A 157 4.61 4.64 19.23
CA ILE A 157 4.75 4.79 17.77
C ILE A 157 5.65 3.73 17.13
N ASN A 158 6.31 2.89 17.93
CA ASN A 158 7.48 2.12 17.51
C ASN A 158 8.48 2.99 16.73
N ALA A 159 8.46 2.86 15.39
CA ALA A 159 9.26 3.57 14.39
C ALA A 159 10.77 3.54 14.67
N GLU A 160 11.22 2.65 15.55
CA GLU A 160 12.61 2.55 16.01
C GLU A 160 13.12 3.92 16.48
N TRP A 161 12.23 4.58 17.22
CA TRP A 161 12.37 5.92 17.75
C TRP A 161 12.67 5.89 19.26
N GLY A 162 13.32 6.97 19.72
CA GLY A 162 13.49 7.29 21.13
C GLY A 162 14.66 6.57 21.80
N PRO A 163 14.92 6.89 23.08
CA PRO A 163 15.85 6.14 23.90
C PRO A 163 15.47 4.65 23.92
N HIS A 164 16.46 3.76 23.82
CA HIS A 164 16.28 2.31 23.81
C HIS A 164 15.50 1.73 22.60
N PHE A 165 15.34 2.48 21.50
CA PHE A 165 14.76 1.97 20.24
C PHE A 165 13.31 1.46 20.32
N PHE A 166 12.53 1.89 21.32
CA PHE A 166 11.20 1.34 21.54
C PHE A 166 10.12 2.36 21.90
N GLY A 167 9.98 3.37 21.03
CA GLY A 167 8.78 4.18 20.92
C GLY A 167 8.80 5.46 21.76
N ALA A 168 7.81 6.31 21.52
CA ALA A 168 7.78 7.70 21.95
C ALA A 168 7.17 7.94 23.34
N VAL A 169 7.14 6.94 24.23
CA VAL A 169 6.62 7.14 25.59
C VAL A 169 7.71 7.82 26.45
N PRO A 170 7.46 8.98 27.07
CA PRO A 170 8.52 9.75 27.71
C PRO A 170 9.24 9.04 28.86
N GLU A 171 10.57 9.13 28.90
CA GLU A 171 11.37 8.54 29.98
C GLU A 171 11.01 9.08 31.37
N TRP A 172 10.60 10.36 31.47
CA TRP A 172 10.19 10.95 32.74
C TRP A 172 8.96 10.24 33.34
N LEU A 173 8.12 9.62 32.51
CA LEU A 173 6.98 8.82 32.96
C LEU A 173 7.48 7.48 33.49
N THR A 174 8.36 6.83 32.73
CA THR A 174 8.93 5.51 33.03
C THR A 174 9.85 5.50 34.25
N ALA A 175 10.60 6.58 34.49
CA ALA A 175 11.60 6.68 35.54
C ALA A 175 11.05 7.21 36.88
N ASN A 176 9.88 7.86 36.88
CA ASN A 176 9.32 8.47 38.07
C ASN A 176 8.68 7.42 39.00
N GLU A 177 8.99 7.50 40.30
CA GLU A 177 8.48 6.61 41.35
C GLU A 177 6.94 6.58 41.42
N GLU A 178 6.27 7.70 41.12
CA GLU A 178 4.81 7.82 41.16
C GLU A 178 4.08 6.92 40.14
N TYR A 179 4.75 6.61 39.04
CA TYR A 179 4.19 5.86 37.91
C TYR A 179 4.73 4.42 37.84
N GLN A 180 5.55 3.95 38.77
CA GLN A 180 6.13 2.59 38.73
C GLN A 180 5.08 1.47 38.74
N ASP A 181 3.91 1.71 39.37
CA ASP A 181 2.78 0.77 39.39
C ASP A 181 2.06 0.66 38.04
N THR A 182 2.30 1.61 37.13
CA THR A 182 1.75 1.56 35.77
C THR A 182 2.52 0.62 34.86
N LEU A 183 3.76 0.25 35.21
CA LEU A 183 4.61 -0.60 34.38
C LEU A 183 4.16 -2.07 34.45
N MET A 184 4.18 -2.75 33.31
CA MET A 184 3.85 -4.16 33.20
C MET A 184 4.74 -5.02 34.12
N ARG A 185 4.20 -6.14 34.59
CA ARG A 185 4.92 -7.08 35.45
C ARG A 185 5.07 -8.46 34.83
N GLU A 186 6.15 -9.14 35.17
CA GLU A 186 6.29 -10.57 34.95
C GLU A 186 5.61 -11.40 36.04
N GLU A 187 5.51 -12.71 35.85
CA GLU A 187 4.86 -13.63 36.80
C GLU A 187 5.48 -13.55 38.21
N ASN A 188 6.79 -13.32 38.30
CA ASN A 188 7.51 -13.18 39.58
C ASN A 188 7.24 -11.84 40.29
N GLY A 189 6.48 -10.93 39.66
CA GLY A 189 6.15 -9.59 40.17
C GLY A 189 7.19 -8.51 39.87
N GLU A 190 8.27 -8.82 39.16
CA GLU A 190 9.28 -7.84 38.73
C GLU A 190 8.77 -7.01 37.54
N ILE A 191 9.40 -5.84 37.33
CA ILE A 191 9.11 -4.98 36.18
C ILE A 191 9.50 -5.74 34.91
N SER A 192 8.56 -5.87 33.99
CA SER A 192 8.84 -6.53 32.71
C SER A 192 9.66 -5.62 31.82
N ILE A 193 10.78 -6.14 31.32
CA ILE A 193 11.70 -5.44 30.43
C ILE A 193 11.62 -6.10 29.05
N SER A 194 11.45 -5.29 28.01
CA SER A 194 11.50 -5.75 26.63
C SER A 194 12.95 -5.82 26.14
N SER A 195 13.27 -6.88 25.40
CA SER A 195 14.54 -7.13 24.73
C SER A 195 14.60 -6.62 23.28
N MET A 196 13.56 -5.93 22.79
CA MET A 196 13.42 -5.46 21.40
C MET A 196 14.15 -4.12 21.11
N GLY A 197 15.17 -3.76 21.90
CA GLY A 197 15.97 -2.56 21.67
C GLY A 197 17.29 -2.55 22.44
N ASP A 198 18.08 -1.50 22.24
CA ASP A 198 19.34 -1.29 22.98
C ASP A 198 19.05 -0.75 24.39
N GLY A 199 18.62 -1.61 25.31
CA GLY A 199 18.50 -1.30 26.74
C GLY A 199 17.29 -1.88 27.48
N GLU A 200 16.95 -1.30 28.64
CA GLU A 200 15.87 -1.76 29.52
C GLU A 200 14.52 -1.11 29.15
N VAL A 201 13.94 -1.51 28.02
CA VAL A 201 12.64 -0.99 27.57
C VAL A 201 11.54 -1.42 28.55
N LYS A 202 10.85 -0.46 29.16
CA LYS A 202 9.73 -0.70 30.10
C LYS A 202 8.42 -0.30 29.45
N ILE A 203 7.43 -1.19 29.51
CA ILE A 203 6.12 -0.99 28.88
C ILE A 203 5.07 -0.70 29.97
N HIS A 204 4.20 0.27 29.73
CA HIS A 204 3.08 0.59 30.63
C HIS A 204 1.90 -0.34 30.36
N SER A 205 1.20 -0.77 31.41
CA SER A 205 -0.05 -1.49 31.32
C SER A 205 -1.12 -0.62 30.67
N TYR A 206 -1.58 -1.03 29.49
CA TYR A 206 -2.39 -0.21 28.58
C TYR A 206 -3.59 0.49 29.23
N ASN A 207 -4.33 -0.20 30.09
CA ASN A 207 -5.55 0.34 30.67
C ASN A 207 -5.36 0.92 32.09
N HIS A 208 -4.12 1.07 32.56
CA HIS A 208 -3.86 1.63 33.87
C HIS A 208 -4.22 3.13 33.91
N GLU A 209 -5.05 3.53 34.87
CA GLU A 209 -5.66 4.87 34.95
C GLU A 209 -4.64 6.02 34.89
N LYS A 210 -3.57 5.96 35.71
CA LYS A 210 -2.49 6.97 35.70
C LYS A 210 -1.76 7.12 34.36
N PHE A 211 -1.54 6.01 33.65
CA PHE A 211 -0.90 6.05 32.33
C PHE A 211 -1.84 6.73 31.32
N LEU A 212 -3.10 6.29 31.29
CA LEU A 212 -4.13 6.85 30.42
C LEU A 212 -4.42 8.32 30.69
N GLU A 213 -4.33 8.78 31.94
CA GLU A 213 -4.43 10.20 32.29
C GLU A 213 -3.37 11.04 31.56
N LYS A 214 -2.11 10.56 31.54
CA LYS A 214 -1.01 11.23 30.84
C LYS A 214 -1.14 11.18 29.32
N VAL A 215 -1.58 10.06 28.77
CA VAL A 215 -1.90 9.96 27.34
C VAL A 215 -2.99 10.96 26.94
N LYS A 216 -4.00 11.16 27.79
CA LYS A 216 -5.06 12.15 27.55
C LYS A 216 -4.55 13.58 27.64
N GLU A 217 -3.63 13.88 28.56
CA GLU A 217 -2.95 15.18 28.64
C GLU A 217 -2.14 15.46 27.38
N TRP A 218 -1.40 14.47 26.88
CA TRP A 218 -0.69 14.53 25.60
C TRP A 218 -1.60 14.86 24.43
N PHE A 219 -2.67 14.08 24.22
CA PHE A 219 -3.62 14.32 23.13
C PHE A 219 -4.29 15.70 23.24
N ARG A 220 -4.62 16.14 24.46
CA ARG A 220 -5.18 17.48 24.69
C ARG A 220 -4.18 18.58 24.35
N ALA A 221 -2.91 18.41 24.70
CA ALA A 221 -1.86 19.36 24.36
C ALA A 221 -1.66 19.44 22.85
N LEU A 222 -1.58 18.30 22.16
CA LEU A 222 -1.44 18.23 20.71
C LEU A 222 -2.64 18.88 19.99
N TYR A 223 -3.87 18.61 20.42
CA TYR A 223 -5.06 19.25 19.86
C TYR A 223 -5.07 20.76 20.05
N ASN A 224 -4.90 21.22 21.29
CA ASN A 224 -5.02 22.64 21.64
C ASN A 224 -3.95 23.51 20.98
N ASN A 225 -2.77 22.94 20.77
CA ASN A 225 -1.66 23.66 20.18
C ASN A 225 -1.61 23.51 18.67
N VAL A 226 -1.95 22.36 18.08
CA VAL A 226 -1.73 22.09 16.65
C VAL A 226 -3.02 21.70 15.93
N LEU A 227 -3.68 20.63 16.35
CA LEU A 227 -4.65 19.95 15.48
C LEU A 227 -5.94 20.75 15.24
N LYS A 228 -6.37 21.57 16.20
CA LYS A 228 -7.61 22.37 16.07
C LYS A 228 -7.60 23.31 14.85
N ASP A 229 -6.42 23.67 14.35
CA ASP A 229 -6.24 24.62 13.23
C ASP A 229 -6.06 23.90 11.88
N VAL A 230 -5.98 22.56 11.88
CA VAL A 230 -5.72 21.72 10.69
C VAL A 230 -6.76 20.60 10.49
N ILE A 231 -7.88 20.66 11.21
CA ILE A 231 -9.05 19.77 11.10
C ILE A 231 -10.27 20.55 10.60
N GLY A 232 -11.15 19.88 9.86
CA GLY A 232 -12.42 20.42 9.37
C GLY A 232 -12.36 20.82 7.89
N GLU A 233 -13.42 21.45 7.40
CA GLU A 233 -13.59 21.77 5.97
C GLU A 233 -12.39 22.51 5.37
N GLY A 234 -11.83 21.96 4.28
CA GLY A 234 -10.65 22.49 3.59
C GLY A 234 -9.32 22.28 4.31
N ALA A 235 -9.31 21.62 5.47
CA ALA A 235 -8.09 21.28 6.19
C ALA A 235 -7.52 19.93 5.71
N PRO A 236 -6.20 19.71 5.85
CA PRO A 236 -5.56 18.54 5.24
C PRO A 236 -5.59 17.29 6.13
N LEU A 237 -5.93 17.38 7.42
CA LEU A 237 -5.90 16.22 8.32
C LEU A 237 -7.13 15.33 8.10
N VAL A 238 -6.89 14.10 7.62
CA VAL A 238 -7.95 13.16 7.22
C VAL A 238 -7.97 11.92 8.12
N PHE A 239 -6.81 11.45 8.58
CA PHE A 239 -6.70 10.23 9.38
C PHE A 239 -5.88 10.44 10.64
N ILE A 240 -6.32 9.81 11.73
CA ILE A 240 -5.55 9.65 12.97
C ILE A 240 -5.35 8.17 13.21
N GLN A 241 -4.10 7.73 13.21
CA GLN A 241 -3.74 6.38 13.66
C GLN A 241 -3.67 6.33 15.18
N LEU A 242 -4.35 5.38 15.78
CA LEU A 242 -4.31 5.13 17.21
C LEU A 242 -3.15 4.19 17.52
N ASP A 243 -2.18 4.67 18.31
CA ASP A 243 -1.00 3.88 18.70
C ASP A 243 -0.24 3.34 17.46
N ASN A 244 0.54 2.26 17.61
CA ASN A 244 1.18 1.59 16.48
C ASN A 244 1.39 0.11 16.76
N GLU A 245 0.82 -0.76 15.91
CA GLU A 245 0.98 -2.23 16.00
C GLU A 245 0.85 -2.74 17.45
N THR A 246 -0.17 -2.28 18.18
CA THR A 246 -0.22 -2.37 19.65
C THR A 246 0.00 -3.80 20.14
N ASN A 247 1.14 -4.04 20.80
CA ASN A 247 1.57 -5.37 21.21
C ASN A 247 2.45 -5.39 22.47
N TYR A 248 2.71 -6.58 23.00
CA TYR A 248 3.40 -6.79 24.27
C TYR A 248 4.94 -6.83 24.16
N GLY A 249 5.53 -6.06 23.25
CA GLY A 249 6.99 -5.89 23.14
C GLY A 249 7.66 -6.68 22.02
N TRP A 250 6.94 -7.11 20.97
CA TRP A 250 7.46 -7.80 19.78
C TRP A 250 8.30 -9.07 20.02
N GLU A 251 8.22 -9.70 21.20
CA GLU A 251 9.06 -10.85 21.52
C GLU A 251 8.32 -12.19 21.60
N GLU A 252 9.08 -13.28 21.46
CA GLU A 252 8.57 -14.64 21.65
C GLU A 252 7.94 -14.82 23.04
N HIS A 253 6.75 -15.41 23.08
CA HIS A 253 5.98 -15.64 24.31
C HIS A 253 5.72 -14.38 25.15
N ALA A 254 5.72 -13.17 24.57
CA ALA A 254 5.50 -11.94 25.33
C ALA A 254 4.19 -11.99 26.14
N LEU A 255 3.12 -12.59 25.60
CA LEU A 255 1.86 -12.79 26.33
C LEU A 255 1.98 -13.63 27.60
N TYR A 256 2.99 -14.49 27.71
CA TYR A 256 3.24 -15.27 28.93
C TYR A 256 4.28 -14.64 29.84
N ARG A 257 4.98 -13.59 29.38
CA ARG A 257 5.92 -12.80 30.19
C ARG A 257 5.29 -11.55 30.77
N ARG A 258 4.20 -11.05 30.18
CA ARG A 258 3.48 -9.84 30.61
C ARG A 258 2.04 -9.87 30.06
N ASP A 259 1.07 -9.21 30.65
CA ASP A 259 1.15 -8.34 31.84
C ASP A 259 0.54 -9.00 33.09
N TYR A 260 1.35 -9.27 34.11
CA TYR A 260 0.95 -9.81 35.41
C TYR A 260 0.82 -8.73 36.50
N SER A 261 0.73 -7.45 36.12
CA SER A 261 0.45 -6.38 37.08
C SER A 261 -0.86 -6.65 37.83
N ALA A 262 -0.98 -6.17 39.07
CA ALA A 262 -2.21 -6.34 39.85
C ALA A 262 -3.45 -5.82 39.11
N HIS A 263 -3.28 -4.73 38.36
CA HIS A 263 -4.31 -4.13 37.52
C HIS A 263 -4.73 -5.06 36.36
N SER A 264 -3.78 -5.63 35.62
CA SER A 264 -4.07 -6.58 34.53
C SER A 264 -4.72 -7.87 35.05
N ILE A 265 -4.25 -8.41 36.18
CA ILE A 265 -4.83 -9.61 36.80
C ILE A 265 -6.30 -9.39 37.22
N GLU A 266 -6.61 -8.22 37.77
CA GLU A 266 -8.00 -7.86 38.10
C GLU A 266 -8.87 -7.76 36.84
N ALA A 267 -8.36 -7.13 35.78
CA ALA A 267 -9.05 -7.06 34.49
C ALA A 267 -9.28 -8.45 33.87
N TYR A 268 -8.30 -9.35 33.96
CA TYR A 268 -8.44 -10.74 33.50
C TYR A 268 -9.53 -11.49 34.26
N ARG A 269 -9.55 -11.37 35.59
CA ARG A 269 -10.60 -12.00 36.41
C ARG A 269 -11.98 -11.46 36.09
N LYS A 270 -12.10 -10.16 35.82
CA LYS A 270 -13.35 -9.53 35.38
C LYS A 270 -13.77 -10.04 34.00
N PHE A 271 -12.84 -10.17 33.06
CA PHE A 271 -13.07 -10.77 31.75
C PHE A 271 -13.61 -12.20 31.88
N LEU A 272 -13.00 -13.04 32.73
CA LEU A 272 -13.46 -14.40 32.98
C LEU A 272 -14.86 -14.43 33.64
N GLU A 273 -15.12 -13.54 34.60
CA GLU A 273 -16.44 -13.39 35.21
C GLU A 273 -17.49 -13.03 34.15
N ASP A 274 -17.18 -12.12 33.23
CA ASP A 274 -18.07 -11.76 32.15
C ASP A 274 -18.26 -12.89 31.12
N LYS A 275 -17.23 -13.69 30.86
CA LYS A 275 -17.29 -14.82 29.93
C LYS A 275 -18.09 -15.99 30.50
N TYR A 276 -17.78 -16.43 31.72
CA TYR A 276 -18.36 -17.64 32.32
C TYR A 276 -19.60 -17.40 33.18
N LYS A 277 -19.83 -16.14 33.60
CA LYS A 277 -20.93 -15.67 34.48
C LYS A 277 -20.93 -16.25 35.90
N ASP A 278 -20.54 -17.50 36.07
CA ASP A 278 -20.49 -18.23 37.34
C ASP A 278 -19.15 -18.98 37.45
N ILE A 279 -18.58 -19.01 38.64
CA ILE A 279 -17.34 -19.73 38.94
C ILE A 279 -17.51 -21.25 38.76
N GLU A 280 -18.72 -21.79 38.96
CA GLU A 280 -19.01 -23.20 38.72
C GLU A 280 -18.83 -23.58 37.24
N ASN A 281 -19.24 -22.70 36.32
CA ASN A 281 -19.06 -22.90 34.88
C ASN A 281 -17.57 -22.89 34.51
N LEU A 282 -16.81 -21.91 35.02
CA LEU A 282 -15.36 -21.86 34.81
C LEU A 282 -14.69 -23.12 35.36
N ASN A 283 -15.05 -23.55 36.58
CA ASN A 283 -14.49 -24.76 37.19
C ASN A 283 -14.79 -26.02 36.39
N GLN A 284 -15.99 -26.12 35.80
CA GLN A 284 -16.33 -27.22 34.92
C GLN A 284 -15.45 -27.25 33.67
N VAL A 285 -15.20 -26.08 33.05
CA VAL A 285 -14.42 -25.96 31.82
C VAL A 285 -12.90 -26.11 32.07
N TYR A 286 -12.39 -25.48 33.14
CA TYR A 286 -10.98 -25.54 33.51
C TYR A 286 -10.60 -26.82 34.28
N ASN A 287 -11.59 -27.61 34.70
CA ASN A 287 -11.41 -28.74 35.62
C ASN A 287 -10.70 -28.32 36.93
N THR A 288 -11.23 -27.26 37.56
CA THR A 288 -10.69 -26.65 38.80
C THR A 288 -11.72 -26.63 39.94
N GLN A 289 -11.34 -26.12 41.11
CA GLN A 289 -12.22 -26.00 42.29
C GLN A 289 -12.13 -24.62 42.97
N TYR A 290 -11.98 -23.55 42.17
CA TYR A 290 -11.94 -22.17 42.67
C TYR A 290 -13.25 -21.82 43.38
N GLN A 291 -13.18 -21.15 44.52
CA GLN A 291 -14.35 -20.72 45.27
C GLN A 291 -14.91 -19.38 44.75
N SER A 292 -14.08 -18.59 44.06
CA SER A 292 -14.47 -17.33 43.43
C SER A 292 -13.50 -16.94 42.31
N PHE A 293 -13.89 -16.00 41.44
CA PHE A 293 -12.99 -15.46 40.40
C PHE A 293 -11.72 -14.80 40.98
N SER A 294 -11.77 -14.28 42.21
CA SER A 294 -10.60 -13.70 42.88
C SER A 294 -9.48 -14.70 43.16
N GLU A 295 -9.76 -16.00 43.18
CA GLU A 295 -8.76 -17.06 43.37
C GLU A 295 -8.13 -17.51 42.04
N VAL A 296 -8.74 -17.15 40.91
CA VAL A 296 -8.25 -17.56 39.59
C VAL A 296 -6.92 -16.86 39.33
N ARG A 297 -5.90 -17.63 38.96
CA ARG A 297 -4.60 -17.11 38.53
C ARG A 297 -4.47 -17.16 37.00
N PRO A 298 -3.86 -16.15 36.35
CA PRO A 298 -3.44 -16.27 34.95
C PRO A 298 -2.57 -17.52 34.73
N PRO A 299 -2.65 -18.18 33.56
CA PRO A 299 -1.74 -19.26 33.21
C PRO A 299 -0.33 -18.71 32.98
N SER A 300 0.69 -19.51 33.30
CA SER A 300 2.08 -19.21 32.91
C SER A 300 2.60 -20.21 31.89
N LEU A 301 3.73 -19.89 31.25
CA LEU A 301 4.34 -20.79 30.26
C LEU A 301 4.68 -22.17 30.86
N PHE A 302 5.00 -22.22 32.16
CA PHE A 302 5.29 -23.46 32.88
C PHE A 302 4.06 -24.29 33.25
N ASP A 303 2.86 -23.69 33.21
CA ASP A 303 1.59 -24.43 33.35
C ASP A 303 1.25 -25.24 32.08
N LEU A 304 1.93 -24.98 30.95
CA LEU A 304 1.64 -25.61 29.67
C LEU A 304 2.30 -26.99 29.60
N ASP A 305 1.48 -28.05 29.58
CA ASP A 305 1.93 -29.39 29.22
C ASP A 305 2.00 -29.51 27.69
N TRP A 306 3.20 -29.29 27.15
CA TRP A 306 3.49 -29.42 25.73
C TRP A 306 3.16 -30.80 25.14
N SER A 307 3.04 -31.85 25.97
CA SER A 307 2.63 -33.18 25.51
C SER A 307 1.14 -33.31 25.20
N LEU A 308 0.33 -32.34 25.63
CA LEU A 308 -1.10 -32.28 25.33
C LEU A 308 -1.41 -31.58 24.01
N LEU A 309 -0.41 -31.04 23.30
CA LEU A 309 -0.62 -30.48 21.96
C LEU A 309 -1.16 -31.56 21.01
N PRO A 310 -2.24 -31.27 20.26
CA PRO A 310 -2.76 -29.93 19.92
C PRO A 310 -3.87 -29.37 20.84
N GLN A 311 -4.12 -29.96 22.01
CA GLN A 311 -5.11 -29.46 22.98
C GLN A 311 -4.48 -28.43 23.93
N ILE A 312 -4.32 -27.18 23.47
CA ILE A 312 -4.01 -26.08 24.40
C ILE A 312 -5.15 -26.01 25.43
N PRO A 313 -4.87 -26.11 26.75
CA PRO A 313 -5.92 -26.03 27.75
C PRO A 313 -6.68 -24.72 27.63
N ILE A 314 -8.01 -24.75 27.73
CA ILE A 314 -8.89 -23.59 27.47
C ILE A 314 -8.45 -22.35 28.26
N ARG A 315 -7.92 -22.53 29.47
CA ARG A 315 -7.35 -21.46 30.29
C ARG A 315 -6.27 -20.62 29.60
N HIS A 316 -5.42 -21.24 28.77
CA HIS A 316 -4.39 -20.55 28.00
C HIS A 316 -4.98 -19.76 26.83
N ARG A 317 -6.00 -20.32 26.16
CA ARG A 317 -6.73 -19.62 25.09
C ARG A 317 -7.44 -18.39 25.62
N ASP A 318 -8.08 -18.51 26.79
CA ASP A 318 -8.73 -17.38 27.48
C ASP A 318 -7.75 -16.28 27.88
N TRP A 319 -6.48 -16.62 28.15
CA TRP A 319 -5.44 -15.63 28.45
C TRP A 319 -5.00 -14.86 27.21
N ILE A 320 -4.88 -15.53 26.06
CA ILE A 320 -4.59 -14.87 24.78
C ILE A 320 -5.78 -14.00 24.36
N GLU A 321 -7.01 -14.53 24.44
CA GLU A 321 -8.25 -13.78 24.15
C GLU A 321 -8.44 -12.57 25.08
N PHE A 322 -8.04 -12.68 26.35
CA PHE A 322 -8.06 -11.54 27.27
C PHE A 322 -7.12 -10.42 26.82
N HIS A 323 -5.88 -10.73 26.45
CA HIS A 323 -4.93 -9.73 26.00
C HIS A 323 -5.38 -9.03 24.72
N ASP A 324 -6.00 -9.79 23.81
CA ASP A 324 -6.67 -9.28 22.63
C ASP A 324 -7.78 -8.26 22.97
N PHE A 325 -8.66 -8.65 23.90
CA PHE A 325 -9.70 -7.78 24.45
C PHE A 325 -9.13 -6.54 25.15
N TYR A 326 -7.99 -6.69 25.84
CA TYR A 326 -7.35 -5.63 26.60
C TYR A 326 -6.73 -4.56 25.70
N ILE A 327 -6.11 -4.96 24.58
CA ILE A 327 -5.65 -4.06 23.50
C ILE A 327 -6.85 -3.33 22.90
N GLU A 328 -7.91 -4.05 22.56
CA GLU A 328 -9.10 -3.44 21.95
C GLU A 328 -9.76 -2.39 22.87
N LYS A 329 -9.87 -2.70 24.17
CA LYS A 329 -10.36 -1.74 25.17
C LYS A 329 -9.48 -0.48 25.22
N TYR A 330 -8.16 -0.65 25.10
CA TYR A 330 -7.22 0.45 25.08
C TYR A 330 -7.38 1.32 23.83
N LEU A 331 -7.42 0.73 22.63
CA LEU A 331 -7.61 1.47 21.38
C LEU A 331 -8.95 2.22 21.36
N SER A 332 -10.02 1.58 21.83
CA SER A 332 -11.33 2.23 22.03
C SER A 332 -11.24 3.40 23.01
N THR A 333 -10.43 3.28 24.06
CA THR A 333 -10.20 4.37 25.03
C THR A 333 -9.45 5.54 24.39
N LEU A 334 -8.43 5.27 23.56
CA LEU A 334 -7.72 6.32 22.82
C LEU A 334 -8.64 7.09 21.87
N LYS A 335 -9.50 6.38 21.12
CA LYS A 335 -10.54 7.00 20.28
C LYS A 335 -11.45 7.91 21.10
N ASN A 336 -11.97 7.40 22.22
CA ASN A 336 -12.86 8.16 23.09
C ASN A 336 -12.18 9.44 23.64
N PHE A 337 -10.88 9.41 23.92
CA PHE A 337 -10.17 10.63 24.33
C PHE A 337 -10.19 11.71 23.26
N TRP A 338 -10.01 11.35 21.99
CA TRP A 338 -10.14 12.29 20.89
C TRP A 338 -11.56 12.85 20.76
N GLU A 339 -12.57 12.00 20.88
CA GLU A 339 -13.99 12.41 20.86
C GLU A 339 -14.35 13.35 22.02
N GLU A 340 -13.79 13.13 23.20
CA GLU A 340 -13.92 14.04 24.34
C GLU A 340 -13.17 15.37 24.16
N ILE A 341 -12.16 15.42 23.28
CA ILE A 341 -11.36 16.60 22.95
C ILE A 341 -11.90 17.31 21.68
N ASP A 342 -13.15 17.02 21.30
CA ASP A 342 -13.87 17.59 20.16
C ASP A 342 -13.41 17.15 18.75
N ILE A 343 -12.64 16.06 18.61
CA ILE A 343 -12.39 15.41 17.31
C ILE A 343 -13.33 14.22 17.17
N LYS A 344 -14.29 14.27 16.24
CA LYS A 344 -15.31 13.23 16.08
C LYS A 344 -15.18 12.50 14.76
N GLU A 345 -15.85 11.36 14.69
CA GLU A 345 -16.06 10.67 13.42
C GLU A 345 -16.77 11.60 12.44
N GLY A 346 -16.21 11.73 11.24
CA GLY A 346 -16.63 12.72 10.25
C GLY A 346 -15.71 13.94 10.17
N ASP A 347 -14.96 14.26 11.23
CA ASP A 347 -13.85 15.21 11.18
C ASP A 347 -12.57 14.53 10.69
N VAL A 348 -12.36 13.28 11.11
CA VAL A 348 -11.28 12.39 10.66
C VAL A 348 -11.80 10.96 10.63
N LEU A 349 -11.03 10.05 10.02
CA LEU A 349 -11.18 8.61 10.17
C LEU A 349 -10.11 8.07 11.12
N PHE A 350 -10.53 7.29 12.12
CA PHE A 350 -9.60 6.61 13.01
C PHE A 350 -9.14 5.30 12.40
N ILE A 351 -7.83 5.06 12.40
CA ILE A 351 -7.22 3.83 11.91
C ILE A 351 -6.32 3.22 12.98
N ARG A 352 -6.05 1.92 12.85
CA ARG A 352 -4.96 1.22 13.54
C ARG A 352 -4.07 0.56 12.49
N SER A 353 -2.76 0.49 12.73
CA SER A 353 -1.83 -0.25 11.88
C SER A 353 -1.62 -1.65 12.47
N GLU A 354 -1.77 -2.67 11.64
CA GLU A 354 -1.50 -4.05 12.02
C GLU A 354 -0.42 -4.63 11.10
N ALA A 355 0.63 -5.19 11.69
CA ALA A 355 1.52 -6.10 11.00
C ALA A 355 1.15 -7.54 11.38
N TYR A 356 0.65 -8.31 10.41
CA TYR A 356 0.41 -9.75 10.62
C TYR A 356 1.71 -10.57 10.61
N ASN A 357 2.84 -9.95 10.94
CA ASN A 357 4.14 -10.59 11.05
C ASN A 357 4.30 -11.08 12.49
N THR A 358 3.41 -11.97 12.95
CA THR A 358 3.45 -12.43 14.33
C THR A 358 4.56 -13.46 14.51
N TRP A 359 5.72 -13.04 15.01
CA TRP A 359 6.78 -13.96 15.46
C TRP A 359 6.38 -14.51 16.84
N GLY A 360 5.76 -15.69 16.87
CA GLY A 360 5.30 -16.32 18.10
C GLY A 360 4.18 -15.55 18.82
N LEU A 361 3.92 -15.91 20.08
CA LEU A 361 2.86 -15.36 20.95
C LEU A 361 3.19 -13.94 21.48
N GLY A 362 3.68 -13.04 20.63
CA GLY A 362 4.07 -11.68 21.02
C GLY A 362 3.18 -10.56 20.48
N HIS A 363 2.48 -10.81 19.38
CA HIS A 363 1.65 -9.84 18.69
C HIS A 363 0.22 -10.36 18.58
N ILE A 364 -0.76 -9.63 19.11
CA ILE A 364 -2.18 -9.93 18.95
C ILE A 364 -2.85 -8.75 18.24
N PRO A 365 -3.37 -8.94 17.02
CA PRO A 365 -3.92 -7.84 16.20
C PRO A 365 -5.29 -7.25 16.62
N GLY A 366 -5.68 -7.34 17.90
CA GLY A 366 -6.94 -6.79 18.39
C GLY A 366 -8.19 -7.39 17.71
N TRP A 367 -8.26 -8.72 17.57
CA TRP A 367 -9.29 -9.49 16.87
C TRP A 367 -10.69 -9.33 17.45
N ASN A 368 -10.82 -9.24 18.78
CA ASN A 368 -12.10 -8.99 19.45
C ASN A 368 -12.74 -7.67 18.97
N GLY A 369 -11.93 -6.67 18.63
CA GLY A 369 -12.36 -5.38 18.07
C GLY A 369 -13.02 -5.48 16.70
N LEU A 370 -12.67 -6.50 15.92
CA LEU A 370 -13.25 -6.72 14.60
C LEU A 370 -14.74 -7.03 14.66
N SER A 371 -15.18 -7.64 15.76
CA SER A 371 -16.56 -8.06 15.98
C SER A 371 -17.43 -6.99 16.65
N SER A 372 -16.82 -5.95 17.23
CA SER A 372 -17.50 -4.97 18.09
C SER A 372 -17.96 -3.70 17.35
N ASN A 373 -17.55 -3.51 16.08
CA ASN A 373 -17.84 -2.32 15.25
C ASN A 373 -17.60 -1.01 16.03
N ASN A 374 -16.34 -0.79 16.43
CA ASN A 374 -15.89 0.37 17.21
C ASN A 374 -15.60 1.64 16.35
N GLY A 375 -15.76 1.56 15.02
CA GLY A 375 -15.45 2.64 14.08
C GLY A 375 -13.95 2.89 13.85
N ILE A 376 -13.07 1.96 14.24
CA ILE A 376 -11.63 2.02 13.99
C ILE A 376 -11.30 1.12 12.79
N LEU A 377 -10.86 1.72 11.68
CA LEU A 377 -10.50 0.95 10.48
C LEU A 377 -9.14 0.28 10.66
N THR A 378 -9.01 -0.94 10.13
CA THR A 378 -7.74 -1.68 10.14
C THR A 378 -6.93 -1.32 8.89
N ALA A 379 -5.78 -0.68 9.08
CA ALA A 379 -4.75 -0.52 8.08
C ALA A 379 -3.68 -1.62 8.26
N VAL A 380 -2.93 -1.91 7.20
CA VAL A 380 -1.95 -3.01 7.22
C VAL A 380 -0.54 -2.52 6.95
N ASN A 381 0.44 -3.21 7.53
CA ASN A 381 1.86 -3.00 7.26
C ASN A 381 2.38 -4.15 6.40
N LEU A 382 2.94 -3.84 5.24
CA LEU A 382 3.35 -4.82 4.24
C LEU A 382 4.87 -4.86 4.11
N TYR A 383 5.43 -5.99 4.51
CA TYR A 383 6.84 -6.33 4.37
C TYR A 383 6.95 -7.73 3.76
N GLN A 384 7.78 -7.86 2.74
CA GLN A 384 7.96 -9.13 2.02
C GLN A 384 9.41 -9.64 2.07
N LYS A 385 10.36 -8.76 2.42
CA LYS A 385 11.80 -9.03 2.47
C LYS A 385 12.37 -8.45 3.76
N ILE A 386 12.52 -9.28 4.79
CA ILE A 386 12.89 -8.85 6.14
C ILE A 386 14.16 -9.54 6.67
N THR A 387 14.79 -10.40 5.85
CA THR A 387 16.02 -11.12 6.17
C THR A 387 17.14 -10.77 5.18
N GLU A 388 18.39 -11.00 5.57
CA GLU A 388 19.57 -10.89 4.69
C GLU A 388 19.69 -12.04 3.68
N SER A 389 18.64 -12.86 3.55
CA SER A 389 18.62 -13.95 2.60
C SER A 389 18.89 -13.47 1.17
N PRO A 390 19.61 -14.22 0.31
CA PRO A 390 19.86 -13.82 -1.07
C PRO A 390 18.61 -13.87 -1.97
N TYR A 391 17.47 -14.40 -1.51
CA TYR A 391 16.29 -14.58 -2.35
C TYR A 391 15.59 -13.27 -2.66
N LEU A 392 14.83 -13.26 -3.76
CA LEU A 392 14.04 -12.11 -4.13
C LEU A 392 13.03 -11.71 -3.05
N LEU A 393 12.32 -12.68 -2.47
CA LEU A 393 11.25 -12.49 -1.48
C LEU A 393 11.40 -13.51 -0.34
N ASP A 394 11.09 -13.11 0.90
CA ASP A 394 11.04 -14.02 2.05
C ASP A 394 9.62 -14.58 2.26
N PHE A 395 8.60 -13.74 2.03
CA PHE A 395 7.19 -14.09 2.22
C PHE A 395 6.35 -13.70 0.99
N PRO A 396 6.46 -14.45 -0.11
CA PRO A 396 6.07 -13.98 -1.44
C PRO A 396 4.55 -13.77 -1.62
N MET A 397 3.70 -14.43 -0.83
CA MET A 397 2.23 -14.36 -0.92
C MET A 397 1.57 -13.63 0.25
N LYS A 398 2.36 -13.30 1.28
CA LYS A 398 1.85 -12.73 2.52
C LYS A 398 1.18 -11.36 2.30
N PRO A 399 1.76 -10.43 1.51
CA PRO A 399 1.13 -9.13 1.27
C PRO A 399 -0.28 -9.26 0.67
N GLY A 400 -0.45 -10.07 -0.37
CA GLY A 400 -1.76 -10.30 -0.99
C GLY A 400 -2.79 -10.91 -0.04
N HIS A 401 -2.37 -11.88 0.77
CA HIS A 401 -3.22 -12.47 1.81
C HIS A 401 -3.70 -11.42 2.81
N ASP A 402 -2.77 -10.64 3.38
CA ASP A 402 -3.04 -9.69 4.44
C ASP A 402 -3.97 -8.56 3.98
N ILE A 403 -3.84 -8.11 2.73
CA ILE A 403 -4.75 -7.14 2.12
C ILE A 403 -6.18 -7.70 2.01
N LYS A 404 -6.33 -8.92 1.50
CA LYS A 404 -7.65 -9.55 1.37
C LYS A 404 -8.30 -9.74 2.74
N TRP A 405 -7.51 -10.19 3.70
CA TRP A 405 -7.92 -10.36 5.08
C TRP A 405 -8.41 -9.04 5.70
N ALA A 406 -7.62 -7.97 5.59
CA ALA A 406 -8.01 -6.66 6.11
C ALA A 406 -9.24 -6.09 5.39
N THR A 407 -9.44 -6.47 4.12
CA THR A 407 -10.66 -6.09 3.37
C THR A 407 -11.89 -6.68 4.05
N GLU A 408 -11.85 -7.97 4.38
CA GLU A 408 -12.96 -8.64 5.06
C GLU A 408 -13.26 -8.02 6.41
N VAL A 409 -12.22 -7.65 7.15
CA VAL A 409 -12.38 -6.95 8.42
C VAL A 409 -13.05 -5.60 8.25
N ASN A 410 -12.55 -4.77 7.34
CA ASN A 410 -13.12 -3.44 7.17
C ASN A 410 -14.54 -3.49 6.60
N LYS A 411 -14.95 -4.59 5.95
CA LYS A 411 -16.37 -4.81 5.59
C LYS A 411 -17.29 -4.96 6.79
N LEU A 412 -16.80 -5.43 7.94
CA LEU A 412 -17.59 -5.53 9.17
C LEU A 412 -17.99 -4.15 9.72
N ILE A 413 -17.20 -3.13 9.39
CA ILE A 413 -17.41 -1.73 9.80
C ILE A 413 -18.14 -0.95 8.69
N LEU A 414 -17.67 -1.08 7.43
CA LEU A 414 -18.09 -0.25 6.30
C LEU A 414 -19.18 -0.88 5.41
N GLY A 415 -19.52 -2.15 5.63
CA GLY A 415 -20.40 -2.91 4.75
C GLY A 415 -19.68 -3.51 3.53
N GLU A 416 -20.44 -3.86 2.48
CA GLU A 416 -20.01 -4.85 1.49
C GLU A 416 -18.71 -4.55 0.71
N LYS A 417 -18.35 -3.28 0.47
CA LYS A 417 -17.21 -2.93 -0.40
C LYS A 417 -15.87 -2.75 0.31
N GLY A 418 -15.84 -2.69 1.65
CA GLY A 418 -14.61 -2.46 2.44
C GLY A 418 -13.81 -1.21 2.00
N TRP A 419 -12.75 -0.88 2.73
CA TRP A 419 -11.77 0.12 2.32
C TRP A 419 -10.48 -0.13 3.10
N ASN A 420 -9.36 -0.30 2.39
CA ASN A 420 -8.09 -0.62 3.02
C ASN A 420 -7.00 0.36 2.62
N TYR A 421 -6.14 0.63 3.57
CA TYR A 421 -4.96 1.45 3.40
C TYR A 421 -3.74 0.70 3.96
N VAL A 422 -2.60 0.82 3.28
CA VAL A 422 -1.33 0.30 3.79
C VAL A 422 -0.56 1.45 4.42
N THR A 423 -0.46 1.45 5.74
CA THR A 423 0.26 2.47 6.50
C THR A 423 1.76 2.37 6.28
N GLU A 424 2.29 1.17 6.10
CA GLU A 424 3.72 0.96 5.85
C GLU A 424 3.93 0.04 4.65
N MET A 425 4.19 0.65 3.50
CA MET A 425 4.59 -0.05 2.28
C MET A 425 6.11 -0.08 2.20
N GLN A 426 6.69 -1.27 2.34
CA GLN A 426 8.14 -1.45 2.40
C GLN A 426 8.88 -0.84 1.20
N THR A 427 9.72 0.16 1.46
CA THR A 427 10.71 0.68 0.50
C THR A 427 12.13 0.27 0.84
N GLY A 428 12.39 -0.08 2.10
CA GLY A 428 13.71 -0.39 2.64
C GLY A 428 13.61 -1.29 3.86
N TRP A 429 14.75 -1.59 4.48
CA TRP A 429 14.82 -2.39 5.70
C TRP A 429 16.11 -2.07 6.48
N PHE A 430 16.18 -2.49 7.74
CA PHE A 430 17.40 -2.35 8.56
C PHE A 430 18.48 -3.36 8.17
N TRP A 431 18.06 -4.60 7.87
CA TRP A 431 18.91 -5.78 7.68
C TRP A 431 18.91 -6.21 6.21
N GLY A 432 19.78 -5.62 5.40
CA GLY A 432 20.03 -6.05 4.03
C GLY A 432 19.52 -5.10 2.94
N ASP A 433 19.87 -5.44 1.70
CA ASP A 433 19.54 -4.65 0.52
C ASP A 433 18.25 -5.15 -0.13
N LEU A 434 17.29 -4.24 -0.33
CA LEU A 434 16.04 -4.53 -1.03
C LEU A 434 16.19 -4.11 -2.50
N SER A 435 15.96 -5.05 -3.43
CA SER A 435 16.03 -4.77 -4.88
C SER A 435 14.77 -4.05 -5.38
N ASN A 436 14.89 -3.33 -6.50
CA ASN A 436 13.71 -2.77 -7.17
C ASN A 436 12.74 -3.84 -7.67
N SER A 437 13.24 -5.02 -8.04
CA SER A 437 12.40 -6.16 -8.41
C SER A 437 11.51 -6.60 -7.24
N ALA A 438 12.08 -6.73 -6.03
CA ALA A 438 11.28 -7.04 -4.86
C ALA A 438 10.21 -5.96 -4.67
N ARG A 439 10.58 -4.68 -4.62
CA ARG A 439 9.64 -3.55 -4.49
C ARG A 439 8.48 -3.60 -5.49
N GLU A 440 8.75 -3.95 -6.75
CA GLU A 440 7.69 -4.10 -7.76
C GLU A 440 6.67 -5.18 -7.39
N HIS A 441 7.11 -6.31 -6.84
CA HIS A 441 6.21 -7.40 -6.47
C HIS A 441 5.20 -6.98 -5.40
N ILE A 442 5.65 -6.30 -4.33
CA ILE A 442 4.75 -5.83 -3.26
C ILE A 442 3.82 -4.70 -3.73
N TYR A 443 4.29 -3.80 -4.61
CA TYR A 443 3.45 -2.73 -5.14
C TYR A 443 2.35 -3.29 -6.06
N VAL A 444 2.70 -4.25 -6.93
CA VAL A 444 1.75 -4.95 -7.82
C VAL A 444 0.76 -5.80 -7.02
N ASP A 445 1.20 -6.53 -5.99
CA ASP A 445 0.33 -7.25 -5.07
C ASP A 445 -0.66 -6.31 -4.38
N GLY A 446 -0.14 -5.20 -3.84
CA GLY A 446 -0.91 -4.13 -3.20
C GLY A 446 -2.08 -3.67 -4.05
N ILE A 447 -1.77 -3.21 -5.26
CA ILE A 447 -2.74 -2.68 -6.21
C ILE A 447 -3.69 -3.79 -6.70
N GLY A 448 -3.14 -4.97 -7.02
CA GLY A 448 -3.89 -6.09 -7.56
C GLY A 448 -4.96 -6.62 -6.61
N HIS A 449 -4.64 -6.74 -5.32
CA HIS A 449 -5.56 -7.23 -4.29
C HIS A 449 -6.40 -6.12 -3.64
N GLY A 450 -6.35 -4.89 -4.17
CA GLY A 450 -7.40 -3.89 -3.97
C GLY A 450 -7.21 -2.93 -2.82
N VAL A 451 -5.95 -2.69 -2.43
CA VAL A 451 -5.64 -1.55 -1.58
C VAL A 451 -6.17 -0.25 -2.23
N LYS A 452 -6.70 0.67 -1.43
CA LYS A 452 -7.22 1.97 -1.90
C LYS A 452 -6.17 3.09 -1.78
N GLY A 453 -5.05 2.78 -1.14
CA GLY A 453 -3.91 3.66 -1.00
C GLY A 453 -2.83 3.07 -0.11
N PHE A 454 -1.64 3.62 -0.19
CA PHE A 454 -0.53 3.21 0.67
C PHE A 454 0.47 4.34 0.90
N THR A 455 1.20 4.26 2.01
CA THR A 455 2.30 5.15 2.36
C THR A 455 3.63 4.41 2.24
N PHE A 456 4.58 4.97 1.50
CA PHE A 456 5.95 4.46 1.48
C PHE A 456 6.64 4.64 2.82
N TYR A 457 7.07 3.51 3.38
CA TYR A 457 7.75 3.44 4.65
C TYR A 457 9.08 2.70 4.50
N TYR A 458 10.23 3.36 4.62
CA TYR A 458 10.41 4.81 4.82
C TYR A 458 10.61 5.55 3.50
N PHE A 459 10.04 6.75 3.36
CA PHE A 459 10.26 7.56 2.14
C PHE A 459 11.61 8.27 2.15
N HIS A 460 12.17 8.54 3.32
CA HIS A 460 13.49 9.18 3.44
C HIS A 460 14.28 8.61 4.62
N THR A 461 15.61 8.69 4.54
CA THR A 461 16.47 8.46 5.72
C THR A 461 16.46 9.67 6.65
N GLY A 462 16.96 9.53 7.88
CA GLY A 462 17.02 10.65 8.80
C GLY A 462 17.84 10.35 10.05
N PHE A 463 17.75 11.25 11.03
CA PHE A 463 18.48 11.14 12.29
C PHE A 463 17.55 10.74 13.43
N ASN A 464 18.05 9.86 14.31
CA ASN A 464 17.45 9.58 15.61
C ASN A 464 17.90 10.59 16.68
N GLU A 465 17.19 10.64 17.80
CA GLU A 465 17.55 11.47 18.96
C GLU A 465 18.86 10.98 19.61
N GLY A 466 19.78 11.90 19.90
CA GLY A 466 21.03 11.60 20.61
C GLY A 466 22.09 12.71 20.47
N GLU A 467 22.87 12.92 21.53
CA GLU A 467 24.02 13.83 21.53
C GLU A 467 25.26 13.13 20.96
N ALA A 468 25.27 12.84 19.65
CA ALA A 468 26.49 12.40 19.00
C ALA A 468 27.35 13.60 18.60
N SER A 469 28.66 13.49 18.83
CA SER A 469 29.62 14.47 18.35
C SER A 469 29.73 14.50 16.82
N ASP A 470 29.34 13.41 16.15
CA ASP A 470 29.38 13.26 14.70
C ASP A 470 28.11 12.58 14.19
N CYS A 471 27.42 13.19 13.23
CA CYS A 471 26.20 12.63 12.66
C CYS A 471 26.44 11.31 11.88
N ARG A 472 27.69 10.98 11.55
CA ARG A 472 28.07 9.66 11.02
C ARG A 472 27.98 8.54 12.06
N GLU A 473 28.04 8.89 13.35
CA GLU A 473 27.93 7.94 14.46
C GLU A 473 26.46 7.58 14.78
N LEU A 474 25.50 8.43 14.40
CA LEU A 474 24.06 8.16 14.62
C LEU A 474 23.42 7.26 13.57
N GLY A 475 24.15 6.90 12.50
CA GLY A 475 23.65 6.11 11.38
C GLY A 475 22.54 6.84 10.60
N LEU A 476 22.63 6.85 9.27
CA LEU A 476 21.42 7.08 8.47
C LEU A 476 20.56 5.83 8.63
N PHE A 477 19.50 5.93 9.41
CA PHE A 477 18.54 4.84 9.53
C PHE A 477 17.85 4.62 8.19
N TRP A 478 17.55 3.35 7.88
CA TRP A 478 16.79 2.87 6.70
C TRP A 478 17.59 2.76 5.41
N LYS A 479 18.17 1.58 5.17
CA LYS A 479 18.79 1.27 3.87
C LYS A 479 17.69 1.12 2.81
N GLY A 480 17.94 1.68 1.62
CA GLY A 480 17.06 1.53 0.47
C GLY A 480 15.88 2.50 0.40
N ALA A 481 15.83 3.52 1.28
CA ALA A 481 14.87 4.61 1.16
C ALA A 481 15.01 5.34 -0.19
N PRO A 482 13.90 5.84 -0.78
CA PRO A 482 13.93 6.54 -2.05
C PRO A 482 14.71 7.87 -1.98
N LEU A 483 14.76 8.50 -0.81
CA LEU A 483 15.53 9.72 -0.57
C LEU A 483 16.52 9.50 0.58
N ASN A 484 17.79 9.67 0.29
CA ASN A 484 18.86 9.56 1.28
C ASN A 484 19.29 10.96 1.69
N PHE A 485 19.40 11.20 2.99
CA PHE A 485 19.92 12.44 3.51
C PHE A 485 21.39 12.64 3.09
N ASN A 486 21.69 13.83 2.61
CA ASN A 486 23.02 14.21 2.15
C ASN A 486 23.90 14.61 3.33
N LEU A 487 24.84 13.76 3.75
CA LEU A 487 25.73 14.06 4.87
C LEU A 487 26.62 15.30 4.65
N GLN A 488 26.84 15.74 3.40
CA GLN A 488 27.56 16.98 3.11
C GLN A 488 26.76 18.24 3.49
N TYR A 489 25.43 18.12 3.57
CA TYR A 489 24.56 19.22 4.01
C TYR A 489 24.81 19.60 5.48
N ILE A 490 25.30 18.67 6.29
CA ILE A 490 25.60 18.87 7.72
C ILE A 490 26.86 19.72 7.91
N THR A 491 27.87 19.53 7.07
CA THR A 491 29.24 20.03 7.32
C THR A 491 29.52 21.39 6.72
N LEU A 492 28.69 21.84 5.78
CA LEU A 492 28.86 23.08 5.04
C LEU A 492 27.84 24.10 5.55
N THR A 493 28.14 24.72 6.70
CA THR A 493 27.29 25.76 7.32
C THR A 493 27.15 27.04 6.47
N ASP A 494 27.84 27.13 5.33
CA ASP A 494 27.74 28.24 4.37
C ASP A 494 28.20 27.76 2.97
N SER A 495 27.30 27.30 2.08
CA SER A 495 27.51 27.46 0.62
C SER A 495 26.26 27.09 -0.20
N THR A 496 25.91 27.99 -1.12
CA THR A 496 24.76 27.91 -2.02
C THR A 496 24.94 26.79 -3.05
N GLY A 497 24.24 25.67 -2.86
CA GLY A 497 24.04 24.65 -3.90
C GLY A 497 23.94 23.19 -3.43
N VAL A 498 24.33 22.85 -2.20
CA VAL A 498 24.22 21.47 -1.69
C VAL A 498 22.79 21.19 -1.25
N LYS A 499 22.18 20.18 -1.85
CA LYS A 499 20.81 19.74 -1.55
C LYS A 499 20.78 18.78 -0.34
N PRO A 500 19.84 18.93 0.61
CA PRO A 500 19.70 18.01 1.74
C PRO A 500 19.37 16.57 1.34
N TRP A 501 18.81 16.31 0.15
CA TRP A 501 18.39 14.96 -0.26
C TRP A 501 19.01 14.49 -1.57
N VAL A 502 19.41 13.22 -1.60
CA VAL A 502 19.91 12.50 -2.78
C VAL A 502 18.94 11.39 -3.13
N CYS A 503 18.58 11.27 -4.42
CA CYS A 503 17.71 10.20 -4.90
C CYS A 503 18.41 8.84 -4.79
N GLY A 504 17.78 7.89 -4.10
CA GLY A 504 18.20 6.50 -4.01
C GLY A 504 17.78 5.66 -5.21
N GLU A 505 18.13 4.37 -5.18
CA GLU A 505 17.89 3.42 -6.28
C GLU A 505 16.40 3.25 -6.63
N SER A 506 15.52 3.33 -5.63
CA SER A 506 14.07 3.16 -5.78
C SER A 506 13.33 4.41 -6.25
N TRP A 507 14.01 5.57 -6.29
CA TRP A 507 13.39 6.85 -6.65
C TRP A 507 12.69 6.82 -8.01
N SER A 508 13.36 6.26 -9.01
CA SER A 508 12.85 6.19 -10.38
C SER A 508 11.60 5.32 -10.50
N LEU A 509 11.57 4.18 -9.80
CA LEU A 509 10.42 3.28 -9.73
C LEU A 509 9.21 3.97 -9.08
N ILE A 510 9.44 4.66 -7.96
CA ILE A 510 8.39 5.36 -7.22
C ILE A 510 7.84 6.53 -8.04
N LYS A 511 8.71 7.37 -8.59
CA LYS A 511 8.31 8.46 -9.48
C LYS A 511 7.52 7.95 -10.69
N TYR A 512 7.90 6.79 -11.23
CA TYR A 512 7.20 6.17 -12.35
C TYR A 512 5.79 5.72 -11.95
N LEU A 513 5.69 4.94 -10.87
CA LEU A 513 4.43 4.41 -10.38
C LEU A 513 3.43 5.53 -10.08
N GLY A 514 3.87 6.59 -9.41
CA GLY A 514 3.01 7.74 -9.09
C GLY A 514 2.51 8.48 -10.33
N ASN A 515 3.42 8.92 -11.20
CA ASN A 515 3.06 9.78 -12.34
C ASN A 515 2.41 9.02 -13.50
N TYR A 516 2.75 7.75 -13.70
CA TYR A 516 2.37 7.01 -14.90
C TYR A 516 1.46 5.80 -14.64
N VAL A 517 1.27 5.37 -13.40
CA VAL A 517 0.30 4.31 -13.11
C VAL A 517 -0.84 4.89 -12.29
N LEU A 518 -0.53 5.48 -11.13
CA LEU A 518 -1.54 5.83 -10.14
C LEU A 518 -2.22 7.17 -10.43
N ALA A 519 -1.50 8.19 -10.90
CA ALA A 519 -2.12 9.46 -11.28
C ALA A 519 -3.19 9.29 -12.40
N PRO A 520 -2.92 8.57 -13.51
CA PRO A 520 -3.93 8.38 -14.56
C PRO A 520 -4.98 7.32 -14.26
N LEU A 521 -4.67 6.28 -13.46
CA LEU A 521 -5.55 5.13 -13.25
C LEU A 521 -6.14 5.03 -11.86
N GLY A 522 -5.78 5.92 -10.93
CA GLY A 522 -6.14 5.78 -9.52
C GLY A 522 -7.65 5.74 -9.28
N GLU A 523 -8.44 6.53 -10.02
CA GLU A 523 -9.89 6.50 -9.93
C GLU A 523 -10.48 5.17 -10.42
N ASP A 524 -9.92 4.63 -11.52
CA ASP A 524 -10.34 3.36 -12.11
C ASP A 524 -9.94 2.19 -11.21
N LEU A 525 -8.72 2.20 -10.66
CA LEU A 525 -8.23 1.19 -9.72
C LEU A 525 -9.08 1.15 -8.45
N ILE A 526 -9.48 2.31 -7.90
CA ILE A 526 -10.40 2.36 -6.76
C ILE A 526 -11.77 1.77 -7.11
N GLN A 527 -12.29 2.05 -8.30
CA GLN A 527 -13.62 1.57 -8.74
C GLN A 527 -13.63 0.10 -9.16
N SER A 528 -12.49 -0.42 -9.59
CA SER A 528 -12.35 -1.82 -10.02
C SER A 528 -12.56 -2.78 -8.86
N GLU A 529 -13.17 -3.92 -9.17
CA GLU A 529 -13.38 -5.03 -8.24
C GLU A 529 -12.44 -6.18 -8.61
N GLU A 530 -12.00 -6.94 -7.61
CA GLU A 530 -11.14 -8.09 -7.87
C GLU A 530 -11.92 -9.22 -8.56
N VAL A 531 -11.30 -9.85 -9.56
CA VAL A 531 -11.88 -11.01 -10.24
C VAL A 531 -11.64 -12.23 -9.36
N GLU A 532 -12.71 -12.67 -8.69
CA GLU A 532 -12.70 -13.85 -7.82
C GLU A 532 -13.15 -15.11 -8.57
N ASN A 533 -12.56 -16.24 -8.20
CA ASN A 533 -13.05 -17.56 -8.63
C ASN A 533 -14.04 -18.13 -7.62
N GLU A 534 -14.70 -19.26 -7.97
CA GLU A 534 -15.66 -19.98 -7.12
C GLU A 534 -14.99 -20.71 -5.92
N VAL A 535 -13.90 -20.16 -5.40
CA VAL A 535 -13.03 -20.73 -4.37
C VAL A 535 -12.79 -19.70 -3.26
N ALA A 536 -12.93 -20.11 -2.01
CA ALA A 536 -12.53 -19.29 -0.86
C ALA A 536 -11.63 -20.07 0.11
N ILE A 537 -10.73 -19.35 0.78
CA ILE A 537 -9.96 -19.82 1.93
C ILE A 537 -10.66 -19.29 3.18
N LEU A 538 -10.98 -20.20 4.10
CA LEU A 538 -11.58 -19.87 5.38
C LEU A 538 -10.48 -19.55 6.39
N ASP A 539 -10.51 -18.35 6.95
CA ASP A 539 -9.83 -18.02 8.20
C ASP A 539 -10.83 -18.09 9.35
N TYR A 540 -10.42 -18.60 10.50
CA TYR A 540 -11.29 -18.78 11.66
C TYR A 540 -10.67 -18.09 12.86
N LEU A 541 -11.16 -16.88 13.17
CA LEU A 541 -10.58 -15.99 14.17
C LEU A 541 -10.29 -16.65 15.52
N PRO A 542 -11.14 -17.56 16.06
CA PRO A 542 -10.84 -18.22 17.33
C PRO A 542 -9.57 -19.09 17.34
N TYR A 543 -9.03 -19.47 16.17
CA TYR A 543 -7.74 -20.17 16.05
C TYR A 543 -6.55 -19.27 16.37
N HIS A 544 -6.67 -17.97 16.17
CA HIS A 544 -5.61 -17.03 16.53
C HIS A 544 -5.34 -16.94 18.04
N TYR A 545 -6.20 -17.54 18.87
CA TYR A 545 -5.98 -17.72 20.31
C TYR A 545 -5.21 -19.01 20.65
N SER A 546 -4.49 -19.58 19.67
CA SER A 546 -3.62 -20.73 19.82
C SER A 546 -2.36 -20.54 18.97
N LEU A 547 -1.23 -21.11 19.41
CA LEU A 547 0.04 -21.04 18.70
C LEU A 547 -0.08 -21.58 17.26
N GLU A 548 -0.75 -22.72 17.13
CA GLU A 548 -0.94 -23.41 15.86
C GLU A 548 -1.85 -22.61 14.92
N GLY A 549 -2.87 -21.96 15.48
CA GLY A 549 -3.81 -21.20 14.69
C GLY A 549 -3.26 -19.87 14.17
N ILE A 550 -2.34 -19.23 14.91
CA ILE A 550 -1.60 -18.04 14.43
C ILE A 550 -0.77 -18.39 13.19
N GLU A 551 -0.09 -19.54 13.19
CA GLU A 551 0.67 -20.03 12.03
C GLU A 551 -0.23 -20.31 10.83
N ILE A 552 -1.38 -20.96 11.09
CA ILE A 552 -2.39 -21.25 10.07
C ILE A 552 -2.87 -19.97 9.37
N SER A 553 -3.18 -18.95 10.15
CA SER A 553 -3.82 -17.74 9.64
C SER A 553 -2.86 -16.77 8.97
N THR A 554 -1.58 -16.75 9.37
CA THR A 554 -0.59 -15.78 8.86
C THR A 554 0.29 -16.33 7.75
N HIS A 555 0.63 -17.63 7.78
CA HIS A 555 1.61 -18.22 6.88
C HIS A 555 0.99 -19.28 5.96
N LEU A 556 0.22 -20.22 6.51
CA LEU A 556 -0.32 -21.34 5.72
C LEU A 556 -1.43 -20.91 4.77
N SER A 557 -2.29 -19.98 5.18
CA SER A 557 -3.31 -19.36 4.34
C SER A 557 -2.70 -18.66 3.12
N GLY A 558 -1.66 -17.85 3.30
CA GLY A 558 -0.94 -17.16 2.24
C GLY A 558 -0.21 -18.13 1.30
N ALA A 559 0.40 -19.19 1.86
CA ALA A 559 1.00 -20.25 1.06
C ALA A 559 -0.03 -20.99 0.20
N LEU A 560 -1.20 -21.31 0.74
CA LEU A 560 -2.29 -21.91 -0.03
C LEU A 560 -2.81 -20.97 -1.12
N MET A 561 -2.98 -19.68 -0.80
CA MET A 561 -3.38 -18.66 -1.78
C MET A 561 -2.42 -18.63 -2.98
N GLY A 562 -1.11 -18.70 -2.75
CA GLY A 562 -0.11 -18.79 -3.82
C GLY A 562 -0.28 -20.01 -4.72
N LEU A 563 -0.52 -21.19 -4.15
CA LEU A 563 -0.77 -22.41 -4.93
C LEU A 563 -2.04 -22.31 -5.77
N LEU A 564 -3.11 -21.72 -5.22
CA LEU A 564 -4.36 -21.51 -5.94
C LEU A 564 -4.18 -20.52 -7.10
N ILE A 565 -3.52 -19.38 -6.87
CA ILE A 565 -3.23 -18.38 -7.92
C ILE A 565 -2.33 -18.97 -9.00
N ALA A 566 -1.27 -19.70 -8.62
CA ALA A 566 -0.44 -20.44 -9.55
C ALA A 566 -1.26 -21.43 -10.40
N ALA A 567 -2.27 -22.06 -9.81
CA ALA A 567 -3.19 -22.96 -10.52
C ALA A 567 -4.25 -22.22 -11.36
N GLY A 568 -4.26 -20.88 -11.36
CA GLY A 568 -5.18 -20.02 -12.09
C GLY A 568 -6.51 -19.79 -11.38
N TYR A 569 -6.53 -19.86 -10.04
CA TYR A 569 -7.70 -19.56 -9.22
C TYR A 569 -7.36 -18.54 -8.13
N ASN A 570 -7.87 -17.33 -8.27
CA ASN A 570 -7.75 -16.27 -7.27
C ASN A 570 -8.83 -16.44 -6.19
N PRO A 571 -8.47 -16.82 -4.95
CA PRO A 571 -9.46 -17.08 -3.91
C PRO A 571 -9.91 -15.80 -3.20
N ARG A 572 -11.13 -15.84 -2.63
CA ARG A 572 -11.51 -14.93 -1.54
C ARG A 572 -10.94 -15.44 -0.21
N ILE A 573 -10.60 -14.55 0.72
CA ILE A 573 -10.45 -14.89 2.14
C ILE A 573 -11.81 -14.66 2.82
N CYS A 574 -12.28 -15.59 3.65
CA CYS A 574 -13.56 -15.48 4.35
C CYS A 574 -13.39 -15.76 5.85
N LEU A 575 -13.91 -14.88 6.70
CA LEU A 575 -13.88 -15.05 8.16
C LEU A 575 -15.03 -15.98 8.59
N LEU A 576 -14.75 -17.26 8.81
CA LEU A 576 -15.76 -18.32 9.01
C LEU A 576 -16.72 -18.04 10.17
N ASP A 577 -16.23 -17.54 11.29
CA ASP A 577 -17.03 -17.31 12.50
C ASP A 577 -18.04 -16.14 12.34
N VAL A 578 -17.75 -15.24 11.40
CA VAL A 578 -18.57 -14.06 11.10
C VAL A 578 -19.44 -14.25 9.85
N ALA A 579 -18.92 -14.97 8.85
CA ALA A 579 -19.63 -15.22 7.58
C ALA A 579 -20.97 -15.94 7.80
N SER A 580 -21.98 -15.52 7.04
CA SER A 580 -23.29 -16.20 6.99
C SER A 580 -23.21 -17.46 6.12
N GLU A 581 -24.18 -18.38 6.28
CA GLU A 581 -24.27 -19.54 5.37
C GLU A 581 -24.49 -19.10 3.92
N ASP A 582 -25.27 -18.03 3.69
CA ASP A 582 -25.50 -17.48 2.35
C ASP A 582 -24.22 -16.93 1.71
N GLU A 583 -23.34 -16.33 2.52
CA GLU A 583 -22.02 -15.86 2.05
C GLU A 583 -21.14 -17.03 1.62
N LEU A 584 -21.04 -18.06 2.45
CA LEU A 584 -20.27 -19.26 2.14
C LEU A 584 -20.79 -19.98 0.90
N ASN A 585 -22.12 -20.01 0.71
CA ASN A 585 -22.78 -20.64 -0.43
C ASN A 585 -22.54 -19.93 -1.78
N LYS A 586 -21.93 -18.72 -1.79
CA LYS A 586 -21.48 -18.06 -3.03
C LYS A 586 -20.30 -18.80 -3.67
N TYR A 587 -19.54 -19.55 -2.88
CA TYR A 587 -18.36 -20.27 -3.33
C TYR A 587 -18.66 -21.76 -3.48
N LYS A 588 -18.15 -22.40 -4.53
CA LYS A 588 -18.31 -23.83 -4.80
C LYS A 588 -17.35 -24.67 -3.94
N VAL A 589 -16.19 -24.12 -3.62
CA VAL A 589 -15.13 -24.78 -2.86
C VAL A 589 -14.68 -23.89 -1.71
N LEU A 590 -14.66 -24.45 -0.50
CA LEU A 590 -14.08 -23.83 0.69
C LEU A 590 -12.84 -24.63 1.09
N PHE A 591 -11.70 -23.96 1.20
CA PHE A 591 -10.49 -24.52 1.78
C PHE A 591 -10.39 -24.10 3.24
N PHE A 592 -10.13 -25.04 4.13
CA PHE A 592 -10.11 -24.83 5.56
C PHE A 592 -8.94 -25.58 6.20
N HIS A 593 -8.17 -24.90 7.04
CA HIS A 593 -7.17 -25.54 7.88
C HIS A 593 -7.79 -25.80 9.25
N GLY A 594 -8.19 -27.04 9.51
CA GLY A 594 -8.88 -27.42 10.73
C GLY A 594 -7.93 -27.73 11.87
N LEU A 595 -8.29 -27.26 13.07
CA LEU A 595 -7.75 -27.77 14.32
C LEU A 595 -8.78 -28.69 14.99
N ASN A 596 -8.34 -29.41 16.02
CA ASN A 596 -9.19 -30.36 16.75
C ASN A 596 -10.36 -29.72 17.52
N TYR A 597 -10.48 -28.38 17.57
CA TYR A 597 -11.59 -27.69 18.22
C TYR A 597 -12.28 -26.73 17.27
N MET A 598 -13.57 -26.43 17.50
CA MET A 598 -14.32 -25.38 16.81
C MET A 598 -15.60 -25.07 17.57
N LYS A 599 -16.17 -23.85 17.46
CA LYS A 599 -17.50 -23.57 18.01
C LYS A 599 -18.54 -24.45 17.33
N LYS A 600 -19.43 -25.06 18.11
CA LYS A 600 -20.46 -25.99 17.60
C LYS A 600 -21.32 -25.41 16.48
N LYS A 601 -21.66 -24.11 16.56
CA LYS A 601 -22.43 -23.42 15.52
C LYS A 601 -21.69 -23.38 14.18
N ASP A 602 -20.37 -23.20 14.20
CA ASP A 602 -19.54 -23.02 13.00
C ASP A 602 -19.18 -24.39 12.39
N MET A 603 -19.04 -25.43 13.23
CA MET A 603 -19.00 -26.83 12.75
C MET A 603 -20.25 -27.19 11.96
N HIS A 604 -21.43 -26.89 12.50
CA HIS A 604 -22.69 -27.13 11.80
C HIS A 604 -22.82 -26.29 10.52
N LYS A 605 -22.30 -25.06 10.51
CA LYS A 605 -22.27 -24.18 9.33
C LYS A 605 -21.53 -24.86 8.17
N LEU A 606 -20.33 -25.39 8.42
CA LEU A 606 -19.55 -26.14 7.42
C LEU A 606 -20.27 -27.41 6.94
N LEU A 607 -20.85 -28.18 7.86
CA LEU A 607 -21.60 -29.40 7.50
C LEU A 607 -22.87 -29.09 6.70
N ASN A 608 -23.57 -28.00 6.99
CA ASN A 608 -24.74 -27.53 6.25
C ASN A 608 -24.35 -27.11 4.82
N TYR A 609 -23.26 -26.35 4.67
CA TYR A 609 -22.70 -25.96 3.38
C TYR A 609 -22.44 -27.20 2.49
N VAL A 610 -21.71 -28.19 3.02
CA VAL A 610 -21.43 -29.43 2.28
C VAL A 610 -22.72 -30.17 1.95
N LYS A 611 -23.62 -30.33 2.93
CA LYS A 611 -24.91 -31.00 2.72
C LYS A 611 -25.76 -30.33 1.63
N GLY A 612 -25.63 -29.01 1.49
CA GLY A 612 -26.28 -28.18 0.49
C GLY A 612 -25.76 -28.38 -0.94
N GLY A 613 -24.55 -28.92 -1.11
CA GLY A 613 -23.91 -29.11 -2.41
C GLY A 613 -22.48 -28.57 -2.50
N GLY A 614 -22.01 -27.86 -1.47
CA GLY A 614 -20.66 -27.30 -1.42
C GLY A 614 -19.56 -28.36 -1.31
N ILE A 615 -18.36 -27.99 -1.73
CA ILE A 615 -17.15 -28.79 -1.57
C ILE A 615 -16.30 -28.19 -0.45
N LEU A 616 -15.97 -28.97 0.57
CA LEU A 616 -15.06 -28.58 1.65
C LEU A 616 -13.75 -29.34 1.51
N VAL A 617 -12.62 -28.63 1.50
CA VAL A 617 -11.28 -29.19 1.56
C VAL A 617 -10.68 -28.84 2.92
N ASN A 618 -10.64 -29.83 3.82
CA ASN A 618 -10.10 -29.68 5.16
C ASN A 618 -8.66 -30.20 5.25
N PHE A 619 -7.71 -29.34 5.60
CA PHE A 619 -6.34 -29.70 5.94
C PHE A 619 -6.18 -29.96 7.44
N LEU A 620 -5.10 -30.67 7.79
CA LEU A 620 -4.66 -30.94 9.16
C LEU A 620 -5.64 -31.81 9.95
N ASP A 621 -6.33 -31.24 10.93
CA ASP A 621 -7.17 -31.99 11.87
C ASP A 621 -8.66 -31.74 11.60
N LEU A 622 -9.48 -32.66 12.08
CA LEU A 622 -10.94 -32.49 12.09
C LEU A 622 -11.41 -31.98 13.46
N PRO A 623 -12.30 -30.98 13.51
CA PRO A 623 -12.87 -30.54 14.77
C PRO A 623 -13.57 -31.69 15.49
N SER A 624 -13.10 -31.97 16.71
CA SER A 624 -13.56 -33.04 17.60
C SER A 624 -14.01 -32.53 18.97
N PHE A 625 -13.73 -31.26 19.27
CA PHE A 625 -14.12 -30.58 20.51
C PHE A 625 -14.84 -29.27 20.23
N ASP A 626 -15.79 -28.91 21.09
CA ASP A 626 -16.38 -27.58 21.10
C ASP A 626 -15.49 -26.54 21.81
N ASP A 627 -15.90 -25.28 21.81
CA ASP A 627 -15.19 -24.18 22.46
C ASP A 627 -15.14 -24.27 23.99
N ASN A 628 -15.92 -25.18 24.60
CA ASN A 628 -15.90 -25.50 26.02
C ASN A 628 -15.10 -26.78 26.32
N GLY A 629 -14.47 -27.38 25.30
CA GLY A 629 -13.69 -28.62 25.43
C GLY A 629 -14.54 -29.88 25.54
N ASN A 630 -15.86 -29.79 25.29
CA ASN A 630 -16.69 -30.98 25.23
C ASN A 630 -16.45 -31.70 23.90
N GLN A 631 -16.39 -33.02 23.94
CA GLN A 631 -16.31 -33.83 22.72
C GLN A 631 -17.53 -33.61 21.82
N ASP A 632 -17.30 -33.37 20.52
CA ASP A 632 -18.33 -33.26 19.49
C ASP A 632 -17.98 -34.15 18.29
N ASP A 633 -18.71 -35.26 18.16
CA ASP A 633 -18.47 -36.27 17.11
C ASP A 633 -19.09 -35.91 15.74
N SER A 634 -19.47 -34.65 15.49
CA SER A 634 -20.18 -34.28 14.27
C SER A 634 -19.38 -34.60 12.99
N PHE A 635 -18.09 -34.29 12.96
CA PHE A 635 -17.21 -34.64 11.84
C PHE A 635 -16.81 -36.12 11.85
N SER A 636 -16.44 -36.69 13.00
CA SER A 636 -15.97 -38.09 13.13
C SER A 636 -17.06 -39.14 12.87
N LYS A 637 -18.35 -38.77 12.97
CA LYS A 637 -19.48 -39.59 12.49
C LYS A 637 -19.52 -39.72 10.97
N ILE A 638 -19.05 -38.70 10.27
CA ILE A 638 -19.07 -38.63 8.81
C ILE A 638 -17.77 -39.19 8.25
N LEU A 639 -16.63 -38.75 8.77
CA LEU A 639 -15.31 -39.06 8.27
C LEU A 639 -14.66 -40.18 9.08
N VAL A 640 -13.51 -40.67 8.62
CA VAL A 640 -12.73 -41.64 9.39
C VAL A 640 -12.05 -40.88 10.53
N ASP A 641 -12.09 -41.45 11.72
CA ASP A 641 -11.41 -40.89 12.89
C ASP A 641 -9.95 -41.32 12.84
N SER A 642 -9.01 -40.44 13.22
CA SER A 642 -7.61 -40.82 13.32
C SER A 642 -7.45 -41.85 14.44
N SER A 643 -7.27 -43.12 14.08
CA SER A 643 -7.15 -44.23 15.04
C SER A 643 -5.76 -44.32 15.71
N SER A 644 -4.81 -43.48 15.31
CA SER A 644 -3.42 -43.51 15.75
C SER A 644 -2.88 -42.12 16.02
N GLY A 645 -2.00 -42.03 17.03
CA GLY A 645 -1.30 -40.81 17.40
C GLY A 645 -0.40 -40.25 16.29
N PRO A 646 0.27 -39.11 16.56
CA PRO A 646 1.05 -38.39 15.56
C PRO A 646 2.13 -39.27 14.93
N VAL A 647 2.17 -39.33 13.60
CA VAL A 647 3.25 -40.03 12.85
C VAL A 647 4.22 -39.00 12.32
N VAL A 648 5.39 -38.92 12.93
CA VAL A 648 6.46 -38.00 12.49
C VAL A 648 6.93 -38.42 11.09
N MET A 649 6.51 -37.67 10.07
CA MET A 649 6.92 -37.91 8.70
C MET A 649 8.41 -37.60 8.55
N THR A 650 9.19 -38.63 8.23
CA THR A 650 10.60 -38.49 7.89
C THR A 650 10.76 -38.29 6.38
N LYS A 651 11.84 -38.77 5.78
CA LYS A 651 12.04 -38.72 4.33
C LYS A 651 11.19 -39.80 3.67
N GLY A 652 10.46 -39.45 2.62
CA GLY A 652 9.60 -40.40 1.93
C GLY A 652 9.10 -39.89 0.58
N LYS A 653 8.01 -40.48 0.10
CA LYS A 653 7.34 -40.08 -1.14
C LYS A 653 5.86 -39.81 -0.88
N ILE A 654 5.32 -38.78 -1.50
CA ILE A 654 3.88 -38.58 -1.58
C ILE A 654 3.41 -39.10 -2.92
N GLN A 655 2.46 -40.03 -2.92
CA GLN A 655 1.77 -40.55 -4.10
C GLN A 655 0.32 -40.12 -4.08
N TRP A 656 -0.21 -39.73 -5.23
CA TRP A 656 -1.61 -39.35 -5.36
C TRP A 656 -2.22 -39.89 -6.64
N SER A 657 -3.54 -40.08 -6.62
CA SER A 657 -4.34 -40.53 -7.75
C SER A 657 -5.75 -39.97 -7.64
N LEU A 658 -6.08 -38.97 -8.44
CA LEU A 658 -7.38 -38.29 -8.46
C LEU A 658 -7.77 -37.93 -9.91
N ASN A 659 -9.03 -38.15 -10.28
CA ASN A 659 -9.61 -37.81 -11.59
C ASN A 659 -8.75 -38.24 -12.81
N ASN A 660 -8.35 -39.51 -12.86
CA ASN A 660 -7.46 -40.10 -13.89
C ASN A 660 -6.04 -39.52 -13.96
N SER A 661 -5.70 -38.56 -13.10
CA SER A 661 -4.35 -38.06 -12.94
C SER A 661 -3.69 -38.75 -11.74
N LYS A 662 -2.41 -39.04 -11.85
CA LYS A 662 -1.61 -39.67 -10.81
C LYS A 662 -0.20 -39.14 -10.85
N GLY A 663 0.41 -38.99 -9.70
CA GLY A 663 1.76 -38.49 -9.58
C GLY A 663 2.44 -39.01 -8.32
N GLU A 664 3.75 -38.85 -8.30
CA GLU A 664 4.54 -39.01 -7.10
C GLU A 664 5.63 -37.94 -7.04
N PHE A 665 5.94 -37.47 -5.84
CA PHE A 665 7.09 -36.59 -5.61
C PHE A 665 7.77 -36.95 -4.29
N SER A 666 9.06 -36.63 -4.22
CA SER A 666 9.85 -36.83 -3.02
C SER A 666 9.41 -35.85 -1.95
N TYR A 667 9.13 -36.34 -0.75
CA TYR A 667 8.89 -35.51 0.43
C TYR A 667 10.16 -35.45 1.27
N TYR A 668 10.60 -34.23 1.54
CA TYR A 668 11.74 -33.96 2.41
C TYR A 668 11.27 -33.17 3.63
N PRO A 669 11.48 -33.68 4.85
CA PRO A 669 11.25 -32.88 6.04
C PRO A 669 12.30 -31.76 6.04
N SER A 670 11.90 -30.55 5.67
CA SER A 670 12.82 -29.41 5.59
C SER A 670 13.22 -28.95 7.00
N ARG A 671 14.50 -28.65 7.22
CA ARG A 671 14.97 -27.81 8.35
C ARG A 671 14.77 -26.31 8.05
N ALA A 672 13.67 -25.95 7.38
CA ALA A 672 13.37 -24.56 7.09
C ALA A 672 12.98 -23.86 8.40
N TRP A 673 13.23 -22.56 8.49
CA TRP A 673 12.95 -21.69 9.63
C TRP A 673 11.45 -21.51 9.98
N LEU A 674 10.63 -22.51 9.67
CA LEU A 674 9.25 -22.73 10.12
C LEU A 674 9.19 -23.92 11.11
N ASN A 675 10.30 -24.15 11.84
CA ASN A 675 10.48 -25.21 12.84
C ASN A 675 9.73 -24.93 14.15
N PHE A 676 8.50 -24.42 14.07
CA PHE A 676 7.54 -24.56 15.16
C PHE A 676 6.58 -25.67 14.78
N TYR A 677 6.86 -26.82 15.40
CA TYR A 677 6.05 -28.02 15.54
C TYR A 677 6.19 -29.13 14.48
N PRO A 678 6.40 -30.38 14.94
CA PRO A 678 5.98 -31.55 14.21
C PRO A 678 4.45 -31.64 14.31
N LEU A 679 3.70 -30.78 13.62
CA LEU A 679 2.27 -30.99 13.44
C LEU A 679 2.04 -32.00 12.30
N THR A 680 2.59 -33.18 12.51
CA THR A 680 1.95 -34.42 12.09
C THR A 680 0.95 -34.82 13.16
N THR A 681 0.03 -33.94 13.57
CA THR A 681 -1.14 -34.36 14.35
C THR A 681 -2.26 -34.85 13.46
N GLY A 682 -2.20 -34.53 12.16
CA GLY A 682 -2.98 -35.20 11.13
C GLY A 682 -2.72 -36.70 11.24
N GLY A 683 -3.58 -37.37 12.00
CA GLY A 683 -3.38 -38.75 12.36
C GLY A 683 -3.35 -39.56 11.08
N VAL A 684 -2.22 -40.20 10.84
CA VAL A 684 -2.09 -41.05 9.67
C VAL A 684 -2.97 -42.27 9.91
N TYR A 685 -3.92 -42.53 9.01
CA TYR A 685 -4.90 -43.59 9.23
C TYR A 685 -4.26 -44.98 9.11
N TRP A 686 -4.01 -45.62 10.26
CA TRP A 686 -3.60 -47.02 10.33
C TRP A 686 -4.82 -47.95 10.18
N GLY A 687 -4.75 -48.87 9.21
CA GLY A 687 -5.67 -50.01 9.15
C GLY A 687 -6.48 -50.19 7.87
N LEU A 688 -6.24 -49.43 6.80
CA LEU A 688 -6.73 -49.82 5.48
C LEU A 688 -5.84 -50.95 4.95
N ASN A 689 -6.33 -52.19 4.98
CA ASN A 689 -5.68 -53.31 4.29
C ASN A 689 -5.53 -52.97 2.79
N GLU A 690 -4.56 -53.58 2.11
CA GLU A 690 -4.21 -53.36 0.69
C GLU A 690 -5.40 -53.42 -0.30
N ASP A 691 -6.57 -53.91 0.14
CA ASP A 691 -7.80 -54.04 -0.62
C ASP A 691 -8.84 -52.90 -0.41
N GLY A 692 -8.58 -51.88 0.42
CA GLY A 692 -9.38 -50.64 0.45
C GLY A 692 -10.83 -50.75 0.97
N GLU A 693 -11.23 -51.86 1.59
CA GLU A 693 -12.56 -51.95 2.22
C GLU A 693 -12.55 -51.32 3.62
N ASP A 694 -13.13 -50.12 3.76
CA ASP A 694 -13.58 -49.57 5.04
C ASP A 694 -15.09 -49.23 5.05
N THR A 695 -15.69 -49.60 6.18
CA THR A 695 -17.06 -49.47 6.68
C THR A 695 -17.72 -48.08 6.56
N LYS A 696 -16.97 -47.03 6.23
CA LYS A 696 -17.46 -45.63 6.14
C LYS A 696 -17.58 -45.08 4.71
N GLY A 697 -17.19 -45.82 3.68
CA GLY A 697 -17.40 -45.43 2.27
C GLY A 697 -16.60 -44.21 1.80
N ILE A 698 -15.36 -44.06 2.30
CA ILE A 698 -14.40 -43.04 1.83
C ILE A 698 -13.71 -43.47 0.54
N VAL A 699 -13.16 -42.49 -0.20
CA VAL A 699 -12.33 -42.73 -1.38
C VAL A 699 -10.91 -42.20 -1.13
N PRO A 700 -9.92 -43.07 -0.90
CA PRO A 700 -8.54 -42.64 -0.69
C PRO A 700 -7.92 -42.16 -2.01
N PHE A 701 -7.17 -41.05 -1.96
CA PHE A 701 -6.52 -40.49 -3.15
C PHE A 701 -5.06 -40.07 -2.93
N MET A 702 -4.56 -39.98 -1.69
CA MET A 702 -3.19 -39.55 -1.42
C MET A 702 -2.54 -40.33 -0.27
N TRP A 703 -1.27 -40.70 -0.45
CA TRP A 703 -0.50 -41.56 0.43
C TRP A 703 0.92 -41.04 0.63
N TYR A 704 1.43 -41.13 1.86
CA TYR A 704 2.85 -41.02 2.17
C TYR A 704 3.48 -42.41 2.25
N ILE A 705 4.69 -42.55 1.71
CA ILE A 705 5.48 -43.78 1.75
C ILE A 705 6.82 -43.45 2.39
N GLU A 706 7.06 -43.97 3.60
CA GLU A 706 8.32 -43.73 4.29
C GLU A 706 9.46 -44.49 3.59
N GLU A 707 10.56 -43.80 3.29
CA GLU A 707 11.66 -44.38 2.50
C GLU A 707 12.44 -45.44 3.28
N SER A 708 12.53 -45.29 4.61
CA SER A 708 13.32 -46.17 5.49
C SER A 708 12.63 -47.51 5.78
N THR A 709 11.30 -47.50 5.90
CA THR A 709 10.48 -48.66 6.29
C THR A 709 9.67 -49.23 5.13
N GLY A 710 9.36 -48.42 4.12
CA GLY A 710 8.39 -48.75 3.07
C GLY A 710 6.94 -48.70 3.55
N GLU A 711 6.68 -48.24 4.78
CA GLU A 711 5.34 -48.14 5.33
C GLU A 711 4.51 -47.11 4.56
N ARG A 712 3.23 -47.45 4.37
CA ARG A 712 2.26 -46.67 3.61
C ARG A 712 1.22 -46.06 4.53
N TYR A 713 0.99 -44.78 4.33
CA TYR A 713 0.29 -43.91 5.26
C TYR A 713 -0.74 -43.10 4.49
N LEU A 714 -2.04 -43.27 4.78
CA LEU A 714 -3.08 -42.50 4.09
C LEU A 714 -3.00 -41.03 4.52
N LEU A 715 -2.77 -40.15 3.55
CA LEU A 715 -2.75 -38.70 3.79
C LEU A 715 -4.01 -37.99 3.31
N GLY A 716 -4.70 -38.51 2.30
CA GLY A 716 -5.85 -37.81 1.72
C GLY A 716 -6.94 -38.75 1.22
N TYR A 717 -8.17 -38.42 1.58
CA TYR A 717 -9.37 -39.09 1.09
C TYR A 717 -10.51 -38.09 0.94
N TYR A 718 -11.55 -38.48 0.20
CA TYR A 718 -12.79 -37.72 0.17
C TYR A 718 -14.01 -38.60 0.46
N LYS A 719 -15.11 -37.94 0.81
CA LYS A 719 -16.40 -38.57 1.04
C LYS A 719 -17.54 -37.68 0.57
N GLU A 720 -18.53 -38.30 -0.09
CA GLU A 720 -19.79 -37.65 -0.41
C GLU A 720 -20.65 -37.49 0.85
N TYR A 721 -21.18 -36.29 1.08
CA TYR A 721 -22.05 -35.98 2.20
C TYR A 721 -23.19 -35.06 1.79
N GLY A 722 -24.42 -35.57 1.88
CA GLY A 722 -25.59 -34.85 1.35
C GLY A 722 -25.51 -34.72 -0.17
N LYS A 723 -25.47 -33.48 -0.68
CA LYS A 723 -25.30 -33.20 -2.12
C LYS A 723 -23.87 -32.78 -2.50
N GLY A 724 -23.00 -32.58 -1.51
CA GLY A 724 -21.64 -32.11 -1.71
C GLY A 724 -20.62 -33.12 -1.21
N ARG A 725 -19.37 -32.67 -1.08
CA ARG A 725 -18.21 -33.52 -0.83
C ARG A 725 -17.27 -32.91 0.19
N ILE A 726 -16.68 -33.75 1.04
CA ILE A 726 -15.60 -33.35 1.96
C ILE A 726 -14.33 -34.06 1.53
N TYR A 727 -13.29 -33.30 1.19
CA TYR A 727 -11.92 -33.77 1.11
C TYR A 727 -11.27 -33.53 2.46
N HIS A 728 -10.54 -34.52 2.93
CA HIS A 728 -9.69 -34.38 4.10
C HIS A 728 -8.26 -34.74 3.73
N ILE A 729 -7.33 -33.85 4.07
CA ILE A 729 -5.90 -33.96 3.80
C ILE A 729 -5.15 -33.75 5.12
N ALA A 730 -4.48 -34.79 5.61
CA ALA A 730 -3.81 -34.81 6.91
C ALA A 730 -2.44 -34.10 6.93
N CYS A 731 -2.13 -33.29 5.91
CA CYS A 731 -0.91 -32.50 5.81
C CYS A 731 -1.20 -31.15 5.14
N ASN A 732 -0.28 -30.20 5.25
CA ASN A 732 -0.38 -28.93 4.54
C ASN A 732 0.18 -29.04 3.11
N LEU A 733 -0.35 -28.21 2.21
CA LEU A 733 0.23 -27.94 0.90
C LEU A 733 0.81 -26.52 0.94
N HIS A 734 2.08 -26.35 0.61
CA HIS A 734 2.76 -25.07 0.77
C HIS A 734 3.25 -24.50 -0.56
N TYR A 735 2.93 -23.23 -0.84
CA TYR A 735 3.71 -22.42 -1.76
C TYR A 735 4.98 -21.94 -1.05
N LEU A 736 6.07 -22.69 -1.19
CA LEU A 736 7.39 -22.28 -0.70
C LEU A 736 8.17 -21.67 -1.85
N PHE A 737 8.35 -20.35 -1.83
CA PHE A 737 9.32 -19.67 -2.71
C PHE A 737 10.50 -19.22 -1.85
N ASN A 738 11.41 -20.14 -1.61
CA ASN A 738 12.77 -19.82 -1.17
C ASN A 738 13.66 -20.57 -2.15
N GLU A 739 14.21 -19.90 -3.16
CA GLU A 739 15.20 -20.47 -4.10
C GLU A 739 16.58 -20.64 -3.42
N GLY A 740 16.56 -21.13 -2.18
CA GLY A 740 17.74 -21.52 -1.38
C GLY A 740 18.26 -22.90 -1.63
N ASP A 741 17.58 -23.60 -2.50
CA ASP A 741 17.83 -25.00 -2.74
C ASP A 741 18.07 -25.24 -4.24
N TYR A 742 18.56 -24.23 -4.98
CA TYR A 742 19.32 -24.51 -6.21
C TYR A 742 20.68 -25.18 -5.91
N TYR A 743 21.11 -25.23 -4.65
CA TYR A 743 22.13 -26.17 -4.15
C TYR A 743 21.56 -27.44 -3.50
N ASN A 744 20.24 -27.56 -3.37
CA ASN A 744 19.56 -28.77 -2.95
C ASN A 744 18.27 -28.96 -3.76
N PRO A 745 18.35 -29.51 -4.99
CA PRO A 745 17.24 -29.66 -5.97
C PRO A 745 15.94 -30.31 -5.45
N ARG A 746 15.89 -30.68 -4.18
CA ARG A 746 14.85 -31.37 -3.41
C ARG A 746 13.66 -30.50 -2.99
N LEU A 747 13.82 -29.17 -2.80
CA LEU A 747 12.70 -28.28 -2.42
C LEU A 747 11.86 -27.80 -3.63
N GLY A 748 12.49 -27.56 -4.79
CA GLY A 748 11.76 -27.28 -6.03
C GLY A 748 10.84 -28.44 -6.44
N GLU A 749 11.31 -29.68 -6.26
CA GLU A 749 10.49 -30.89 -6.44
C GLU A 749 9.25 -30.91 -5.53
N CYS A 750 9.34 -30.38 -4.31
CA CYS A 750 8.21 -30.32 -3.38
C CYS A 750 7.16 -29.28 -3.83
N LEU A 751 7.59 -28.08 -4.24
CA LEU A 751 6.67 -27.05 -4.74
C LEU A 751 5.92 -27.52 -5.99
N GLU A 752 6.63 -28.12 -6.95
CA GLU A 752 6.03 -28.73 -8.14
C GLU A 752 5.04 -29.83 -7.75
N GLY A 753 5.42 -30.70 -6.81
CA GLY A 753 4.55 -31.74 -6.26
C GLY A 753 3.26 -31.19 -5.66
N TYR A 754 3.34 -30.18 -4.78
CA TYR A 754 2.18 -29.52 -4.17
C TYR A 754 1.30 -28.82 -5.20
N TYR A 755 1.90 -28.18 -6.19
CA TYR A 755 1.19 -27.57 -7.30
C TYR A 755 0.42 -28.60 -8.13
N GLU A 756 1.03 -29.73 -8.48
CA GLU A 756 0.37 -30.79 -9.24
C GLU A 756 -0.75 -31.48 -8.45
N VAL A 757 -0.58 -31.69 -7.13
CA VAL A 757 -1.66 -32.15 -6.25
C VAL A 757 -2.82 -31.16 -6.23
N THR A 758 -2.51 -29.86 -6.08
CA THR A 758 -3.52 -28.79 -6.05
C THR A 758 -4.30 -28.73 -7.35
N LYS A 759 -3.63 -28.82 -8.51
CA LYS A 759 -4.28 -28.92 -9.82
C LYS A 759 -5.17 -30.14 -9.93
N ALA A 760 -4.72 -31.30 -9.46
CA ALA A 760 -5.51 -32.52 -9.51
C ALA A 760 -6.79 -32.38 -8.68
N LEU A 761 -6.69 -31.85 -7.46
CA LEU A 761 -7.83 -31.49 -6.60
C LEU A 761 -8.82 -30.58 -7.32
N LEU A 762 -8.35 -29.45 -7.84
CA LEU A 762 -9.22 -28.47 -8.49
C LEU A 762 -9.85 -28.98 -9.79
N SER A 763 -9.18 -29.89 -10.51
CA SER A 763 -9.73 -30.51 -11.72
C SER A 763 -10.94 -31.41 -11.45
N ASP A 764 -11.00 -32.01 -10.26
CA ASP A 764 -12.10 -32.88 -9.81
C ASP A 764 -13.33 -32.06 -9.37
N MET A 765 -13.18 -30.74 -9.21
CA MET A 765 -14.20 -29.83 -8.67
C MET A 765 -14.97 -29.08 -9.76
N GLU A 766 -14.64 -29.24 -11.04
CA GLU A 766 -15.33 -28.63 -12.20
C GLU A 766 -15.57 -27.11 -12.02
N LEU A 767 -14.52 -26.35 -11.74
CA LEU A 767 -14.60 -24.91 -11.45
C LEU A 767 -14.54 -24.06 -12.72
N ASN A 768 -15.26 -22.93 -12.72
CA ASN A 768 -15.13 -21.93 -13.79
C ASN A 768 -13.96 -20.97 -13.54
N ARG A 769 -13.37 -20.48 -14.62
CA ARG A 769 -12.29 -19.47 -14.59
C ARG A 769 -12.65 -18.30 -15.48
N ALA A 770 -12.56 -17.09 -14.94
CA ALA A 770 -12.69 -15.87 -15.74
C ALA A 770 -11.38 -15.52 -16.45
N ILE A 771 -10.25 -15.87 -15.84
CA ILE A 771 -8.89 -15.68 -16.37
C ILE A 771 -8.20 -17.03 -16.37
N GLU A 772 -7.71 -17.46 -17.53
CA GLU A 772 -6.94 -18.68 -17.74
C GLU A 772 -5.52 -18.33 -18.17
N VAL A 773 -4.54 -19.04 -17.62
CA VAL A 773 -3.13 -18.86 -17.96
C VAL A 773 -2.51 -20.18 -18.34
N THR A 774 -1.79 -20.20 -19.46
CA THR A 774 -1.05 -21.36 -19.92
C THR A 774 0.38 -20.99 -20.30
N SER A 775 1.33 -21.83 -19.90
CA SER A 775 2.74 -21.68 -20.24
C SER A 775 2.98 -22.03 -21.72
N VAL A 776 3.78 -21.22 -22.41
CA VAL A 776 4.07 -21.40 -23.86
C VAL A 776 5.35 -22.21 -24.10
N ASN A 777 6.36 -22.07 -23.23
CA ASN A 777 7.71 -22.61 -23.45
C ASN A 777 8.09 -23.76 -22.51
N GLY A 778 7.12 -24.48 -21.94
CA GLY A 778 7.39 -25.51 -20.92
C GLY A 778 7.86 -24.93 -19.58
N TYR A 779 7.65 -23.62 -19.38
CA TYR A 779 7.91 -22.95 -18.11
C TYR A 779 7.01 -23.53 -17.02
N PRO A 780 7.53 -23.83 -15.82
CA PRO A 780 6.68 -24.34 -14.76
C PRO A 780 5.66 -23.28 -14.35
N GLY A 781 4.37 -23.62 -14.46
CA GLY A 781 3.28 -22.67 -14.23
C GLY A 781 3.23 -22.11 -12.81
N TYR A 782 3.87 -22.76 -11.84
CA TYR A 782 3.90 -22.33 -10.44
C TYR A 782 4.81 -21.12 -10.15
N HIS A 783 5.65 -20.71 -11.10
CA HIS A 783 6.53 -19.55 -10.98
C HIS A 783 5.87 -18.23 -11.41
N VAL A 784 4.80 -18.32 -12.20
CA VAL A 784 4.13 -17.14 -12.77
C VAL A 784 2.71 -17.05 -12.22
N LEU A 785 2.44 -15.98 -11.50
CA LEU A 785 1.17 -15.74 -10.82
C LEU A 785 0.40 -14.69 -11.60
N VAL A 786 -0.89 -14.98 -11.83
CA VAL A 786 -1.76 -14.09 -12.60
C VAL A 786 -3.13 -14.01 -11.97
N TRP A 787 -3.61 -12.79 -11.78
CA TRP A 787 -4.96 -12.49 -11.34
C TRP A 787 -5.40 -11.15 -11.95
N GLY A 788 -6.63 -10.73 -11.68
CA GLY A 788 -7.14 -9.51 -12.31
C GLY A 788 -8.18 -8.77 -11.50
N ARG A 789 -8.51 -7.57 -11.99
CA ARG A 789 -9.59 -6.70 -11.52
C ARG A 789 -10.40 -6.22 -12.70
N VAL A 790 -11.68 -5.93 -12.50
CA VAL A 790 -12.60 -5.53 -13.58
C VAL A 790 -13.42 -4.29 -13.19
N ILE A 791 -13.67 -3.44 -14.17
CA ILE A 791 -14.71 -2.41 -14.13
C ILE A 791 -15.70 -2.75 -15.22
N GLU A 792 -16.77 -3.47 -14.86
CA GLU A 792 -17.75 -3.99 -15.83
C GLU A 792 -18.35 -2.86 -16.67
N ASP A 793 -18.76 -1.77 -16.03
CA ASP A 793 -19.40 -0.62 -16.69
C ASP A 793 -18.50 0.09 -17.73
N LYS A 794 -17.18 -0.10 -17.66
CA LYS A 794 -16.19 0.48 -18.58
C LYS A 794 -15.62 -0.51 -19.58
N ASP A 795 -15.98 -1.80 -19.49
CA ASP A 795 -15.35 -2.89 -20.22
C ASP A 795 -13.82 -2.94 -20.02
N THR A 796 -13.34 -2.57 -18.82
CA THR A 796 -11.90 -2.50 -18.52
C THR A 796 -11.48 -3.62 -17.57
N VAL A 797 -10.39 -4.31 -17.91
CA VAL A 797 -9.78 -5.35 -17.08
C VAL A 797 -8.32 -5.02 -16.82
N PHE A 798 -7.93 -5.05 -15.55
CA PHE A 798 -6.53 -5.02 -15.12
C PHE A 798 -6.07 -6.46 -14.88
N ILE A 799 -4.93 -6.84 -15.46
CA ILE A 799 -4.30 -8.14 -15.24
C ILE A 799 -2.96 -7.90 -14.56
N PHE A 800 -2.75 -8.53 -13.41
CA PHE A 800 -1.52 -8.44 -12.63
C PHE A 800 -0.74 -9.71 -12.89
N VAL A 801 0.54 -9.57 -13.24
CA VAL A 801 1.42 -10.70 -13.55
C VAL A 801 2.69 -10.57 -12.73
N ARG A 802 3.04 -11.63 -12.00
CA ARG A 802 4.32 -11.76 -11.31
C ARG A 802 5.09 -12.95 -11.87
N ASN A 803 6.35 -12.73 -12.19
CA ASN A 803 7.29 -13.80 -12.46
C ASN A 803 8.30 -13.87 -11.32
N ASN A 804 8.12 -14.84 -10.42
CA ASN A 804 8.97 -14.95 -9.23
C ASN A 804 10.34 -15.60 -9.53
N SER A 805 10.61 -16.00 -10.77
CA SER A 805 11.76 -16.85 -11.10
C SER A 805 12.88 -16.12 -11.85
N GLU A 806 14.11 -16.61 -11.74
CA GLU A 806 15.32 -16.08 -12.37
C GLU A 806 15.36 -16.19 -13.91
N SER A 807 14.33 -16.75 -14.55
CA SER A 807 14.23 -16.84 -16.00
C SER A 807 12.98 -16.14 -16.53
N GLY A 808 13.10 -15.53 -17.71
CA GLY A 808 11.96 -14.90 -18.36
C GLY A 808 10.89 -15.93 -18.76
N ALA A 809 9.63 -15.56 -18.57
CA ALA A 809 8.48 -16.39 -18.88
C ALA A 809 7.70 -15.85 -20.10
N LYS A 810 7.11 -16.78 -20.85
CA LYS A 810 6.14 -16.48 -21.90
C LYS A 810 4.84 -17.21 -21.58
N ILE A 811 3.79 -16.44 -21.31
CA ILE A 811 2.48 -16.95 -20.91
C ILE A 811 1.41 -16.53 -21.90
N ASN A 812 0.47 -17.43 -22.17
CA ASN A 812 -0.78 -17.08 -22.82
C ASN A 812 -1.80 -16.76 -21.74
N VAL A 813 -2.34 -15.55 -21.81
CA VAL A 813 -3.45 -15.12 -20.97
C VAL A 813 -4.71 -15.20 -21.82
N LYS A 814 -5.73 -15.81 -21.25
CA LYS A 814 -7.04 -15.96 -21.87
C LYS A 814 -8.11 -15.46 -20.91
N ILE A 815 -9.00 -14.63 -21.43
CA ILE A 815 -10.06 -13.98 -20.65
C ILE A 815 -11.40 -14.40 -21.21
N MET A 816 -12.25 -14.89 -20.31
CA MET A 816 -13.62 -15.29 -20.62
C MET A 816 -14.51 -14.05 -20.54
N ALA A 817 -14.65 -13.33 -21.65
CA ALA A 817 -15.32 -12.03 -21.68
C ALA A 817 -16.75 -12.06 -21.12
N GLY A 818 -17.51 -13.11 -21.44
CA GLY A 818 -18.86 -13.29 -20.90
C GLY A 818 -18.91 -13.48 -19.39
N ALA A 819 -17.86 -14.04 -18.76
CA ALA A 819 -17.77 -14.18 -17.31
C ALA A 819 -17.43 -12.85 -16.61
N LEU A 820 -16.82 -11.91 -17.34
CA LEU A 820 -16.46 -10.57 -16.86
C LEU A 820 -17.41 -9.47 -17.33
N GLY A 821 -18.53 -9.83 -17.97
CA GLY A 821 -19.52 -8.87 -18.44
C GLY A 821 -19.08 -7.97 -19.61
N LEU A 822 -18.00 -8.30 -20.31
CA LEU A 822 -17.44 -7.44 -21.36
C LEU A 822 -18.30 -7.43 -22.64
N ASP A 823 -18.45 -6.27 -23.29
CA ASP A 823 -19.17 -6.15 -24.56
C ASP A 823 -18.45 -6.87 -25.70
N LYS A 824 -19.11 -7.91 -26.23
CA LYS A 824 -18.65 -8.74 -27.34
C LYS A 824 -18.53 -8.04 -28.70
N ASN A 825 -19.13 -6.86 -28.85
CA ASN A 825 -19.12 -6.14 -30.13
C ASN A 825 -17.98 -5.13 -30.23
N LYS A 826 -17.18 -4.97 -29.18
CA LYS A 826 -16.05 -4.05 -29.14
C LYS A 826 -14.73 -4.75 -29.50
N GLU A 827 -13.83 -3.98 -30.10
CA GLU A 827 -12.42 -4.35 -30.18
C GLU A 827 -11.70 -3.83 -28.93
N TYR A 828 -10.73 -4.59 -28.46
CA TYR A 828 -9.95 -4.27 -27.26
C TYR A 828 -8.50 -4.02 -27.61
N LYS A 829 -7.78 -3.31 -26.75
CA LYS A 829 -6.31 -3.18 -26.80
C LYS A 829 -5.72 -3.57 -25.46
N VAL A 830 -4.51 -4.13 -25.49
CA VAL A 830 -3.74 -4.48 -24.28
C VAL A 830 -2.56 -3.53 -24.14
N ILE A 831 -2.45 -2.91 -22.97
CA ILE A 831 -1.41 -1.95 -22.62
C ILE A 831 -0.60 -2.55 -21.48
N ASP A 832 0.71 -2.67 -21.64
CA ASP A 832 1.62 -3.01 -20.53
C ASP A 832 2.09 -1.73 -19.84
N LEU A 833 1.82 -1.61 -18.53
CA LEU A 833 2.14 -0.43 -17.72
C LEU A 833 3.50 -0.50 -17.04
N MET A 834 4.25 -1.61 -17.15
CA MET A 834 5.51 -1.78 -16.42
C MET A 834 6.63 -2.37 -17.31
N TYR A 835 6.43 -2.47 -18.63
CA TYR A 835 7.39 -3.07 -19.56
C TYR A 835 8.74 -2.34 -19.57
N LYS A 836 9.84 -3.11 -19.55
CA LYS A 836 11.21 -2.61 -19.70
C LYS A 836 11.92 -3.32 -20.84
N GLU A 837 12.64 -2.55 -21.64
CA GLU A 837 13.88 -3.00 -22.29
C GLU A 837 15.05 -2.59 -21.40
N GLU A 838 16.09 -3.42 -21.35
CA GLU A 838 17.34 -3.08 -20.66
C GLU A 838 17.92 -1.77 -21.25
N ASN A 839 18.18 -0.80 -20.38
CA ASN A 839 18.71 0.56 -20.64
C ASN A 839 17.72 1.68 -20.98
N THR A 840 16.40 1.43 -20.98
CA THR A 840 15.43 2.54 -21.09
C THR A 840 15.07 3.03 -19.68
N PRO A 841 15.30 4.32 -19.33
CA PRO A 841 14.75 4.86 -18.10
C PRO A 841 13.22 4.76 -18.15
N TYR A 842 12.57 4.61 -16.98
CA TYR A 842 11.12 4.37 -16.78
C TYR A 842 10.22 5.45 -17.44
N TYR A 843 10.20 5.61 -18.76
CA TYR A 843 9.57 6.75 -19.43
C TYR A 843 8.79 6.34 -20.69
N CYS A 844 8.52 5.06 -20.88
CA CYS A 844 7.71 4.62 -22.01
C CYS A 844 6.47 3.89 -21.50
N TYR A 845 5.32 4.59 -21.49
CA TYR A 845 4.14 3.90 -22.01
C TYR A 845 4.46 3.65 -23.46
N ASN A 846 4.58 2.39 -23.86
CA ASN A 846 4.34 1.99 -25.23
C ASN A 846 4.69 0.52 -25.38
N THR A 847 3.74 -0.32 -25.01
CA THR A 847 3.43 -1.40 -25.95
C THR A 847 1.93 -1.60 -25.91
N VAL A 848 1.22 -1.05 -26.90
CA VAL A 848 -0.04 -1.65 -27.32
C VAL A 848 0.36 -3.01 -27.88
N VAL A 849 0.25 -4.06 -27.07
CA VAL A 849 0.70 -5.40 -27.42
C VAL A 849 -0.04 -5.90 -28.66
N SER A 850 -1.30 -5.47 -28.84
CA SER A 850 -2.10 -5.63 -30.07
C SER A 850 -3.53 -5.11 -29.87
N ASN A 851 -4.23 -4.83 -30.96
CA ASN A 851 -5.69 -4.83 -30.97
C ASN A 851 -6.18 -6.29 -30.99
N LEU A 852 -7.08 -6.62 -30.08
CA LEU A 852 -7.66 -7.95 -29.91
C LEU A 852 -9.15 -7.89 -30.26
N SER A 853 -9.58 -8.86 -31.06
CA SER A 853 -11.00 -9.16 -31.24
C SER A 853 -11.37 -10.36 -30.38
N MET A 854 -12.60 -10.38 -29.87
CA MET A 854 -13.13 -11.60 -29.27
C MET A 854 -13.29 -12.67 -30.34
N ASP A 855 -12.92 -13.90 -30.01
CA ASP A 855 -13.13 -15.03 -30.91
C ASP A 855 -14.61 -15.49 -30.91
N ASP A 856 -14.92 -16.51 -31.73
CA ASP A 856 -16.28 -17.09 -31.82
C ASP A 856 -16.78 -17.70 -30.49
N LYS A 857 -15.90 -17.86 -29.49
CA LYS A 857 -16.22 -18.35 -28.14
C LYS A 857 -16.40 -17.22 -27.13
N ASN A 858 -16.29 -15.95 -27.55
CA ASN A 858 -16.25 -14.77 -26.69
C ASN A 858 -15.04 -14.80 -25.74
N GLU A 859 -13.88 -15.17 -26.25
CA GLU A 859 -12.62 -15.24 -25.51
C GLU A 859 -11.65 -14.20 -26.06
N ILE A 860 -10.94 -13.49 -25.17
CA ILE A 860 -9.80 -12.63 -25.53
C ILE A 860 -8.53 -13.39 -25.16
N SER A 861 -7.67 -13.67 -26.13
CA SER A 861 -6.41 -14.40 -25.90
C SER A 861 -5.22 -13.62 -26.43
N PHE A 862 -4.16 -13.53 -25.62
CA PHE A 862 -2.92 -12.87 -26.01
C PHE A 862 -1.73 -13.48 -25.28
N THR A 863 -0.54 -13.22 -25.79
CA THR A 863 0.70 -13.72 -25.21
C THR A 863 1.48 -12.57 -24.60
N VAL A 864 1.95 -12.78 -23.37
CA VAL A 864 2.76 -11.82 -22.62
C VAL A 864 4.13 -12.43 -22.39
N LYS A 865 5.17 -11.62 -22.55
CA LYS A 865 6.53 -11.94 -22.11
C LYS A 865 6.78 -11.15 -20.84
N VAL A 866 7.12 -11.84 -19.76
CA VAL A 866 7.52 -11.22 -18.49
C VAL A 866 8.95 -11.62 -18.22
N GLU A 867 9.82 -10.66 -17.96
CA GLU A 867 11.24 -10.94 -17.69
C GLU A 867 11.44 -11.63 -16.33
N ALA A 868 12.64 -12.14 -16.10
CA ALA A 868 13.03 -12.79 -14.86
C ALA A 868 12.81 -11.87 -13.67
N GLU A 869 12.20 -12.37 -12.60
CA GLU A 869 11.99 -11.61 -11.36
C GLU A 869 11.29 -10.26 -11.60
N ARG A 870 10.30 -10.19 -12.50
CA ARG A 870 9.55 -8.94 -12.74
C ARG A 870 8.08 -9.09 -12.45
N ALA A 871 7.46 -7.99 -12.08
CA ALA A 871 6.01 -7.85 -11.97
C ALA A 871 5.50 -6.77 -12.93
N THR A 872 4.33 -6.99 -13.54
CA THR A 872 3.68 -6.03 -14.44
C THR A 872 2.17 -5.95 -14.23
N ILE A 873 1.60 -4.83 -14.67
CA ILE A 873 0.16 -4.57 -14.74
C ILE A 873 -0.18 -4.37 -16.22
N LEU A 874 -1.10 -5.18 -16.73
CA LEU A 874 -1.65 -5.05 -18.07
C LEU A 874 -3.05 -4.46 -17.97
N VAL A 875 -3.39 -3.54 -18.86
CA VAL A 875 -4.76 -3.00 -18.97
C VAL A 875 -5.35 -3.38 -20.30
N ILE A 876 -6.56 -3.92 -20.23
CA ILE A 876 -7.35 -4.35 -21.36
C ILE A 876 -8.58 -3.49 -21.37
N GLN A 877 -8.77 -2.74 -22.45
CA GLN A 877 -9.88 -1.81 -22.57
C GLN A 877 -10.31 -1.67 -24.04
N PRO A 878 -11.50 -1.14 -24.31
CA PRO A 878 -11.94 -0.91 -25.68
C PRO A 878 -11.01 0.00 -26.48
N VAL A 879 -10.92 -0.19 -27.79
CA VAL A 879 -10.07 0.62 -28.68
C VAL A 879 -10.58 2.07 -28.80
N ASP A 880 -11.91 2.24 -28.76
CA ASP A 880 -12.61 3.53 -28.83
C ASP A 880 -12.54 4.33 -27.53
N VAL A 881 -12.20 3.67 -26.42
CA VAL A 881 -11.74 4.36 -25.23
C VAL A 881 -10.33 4.87 -25.56
N PRO A 882 -10.10 6.19 -25.48
CA PRO A 882 -8.76 6.77 -25.51
C PRO A 882 -7.69 5.91 -24.82
N VAL A 883 -6.46 5.91 -25.33
CA VAL A 883 -5.37 5.34 -24.51
C VAL A 883 -5.44 6.06 -23.15
N LEU A 884 -5.52 5.28 -22.06
CA LEU A 884 -5.87 5.78 -20.72
C LEU A 884 -5.16 7.10 -20.47
N GLY A 885 -5.95 8.16 -20.28
CA GLY A 885 -5.42 9.49 -20.03
C GLY A 885 -5.83 10.61 -20.98
N GLU A 886 -6.49 10.46 -22.14
CA GLU A 886 -6.74 11.65 -23.00
C GLU A 886 -7.57 12.78 -22.32
N LYS A 887 -8.60 12.46 -21.53
CA LYS A 887 -9.28 13.49 -20.69
C LYS A 887 -8.37 14.07 -19.60
N GLN A 888 -7.45 13.25 -19.10
CA GLN A 888 -6.45 13.67 -18.13
C GLN A 888 -5.36 14.51 -18.83
N ILE A 889 -5.02 14.25 -20.08
CA ILE A 889 -4.09 15.04 -20.90
C ILE A 889 -4.70 16.40 -21.17
N GLU A 890 -5.99 16.46 -21.55
CA GLU A 890 -6.71 17.74 -21.66
C GLU A 890 -6.66 18.51 -20.34
N LYS A 891 -6.96 17.86 -19.21
CA LYS A 891 -6.87 18.47 -17.87
C LYS A 891 -5.44 18.89 -17.50
N LEU A 892 -4.42 18.09 -17.84
CA LEU A 892 -3.01 18.39 -17.59
C LEU A 892 -2.54 19.52 -18.50
N ILE A 893 -3.01 19.59 -19.73
CA ILE A 893 -2.79 20.73 -20.63
C ILE A 893 -3.39 21.98 -20.01
N GLU A 894 -4.65 21.94 -19.56
CA GLU A 894 -5.29 23.07 -18.89
C GLU A 894 -4.51 23.53 -17.65
N GLN A 895 -4.07 22.58 -16.81
CA GLN A 895 -3.26 22.85 -15.61
C GLN A 895 -1.89 23.43 -15.97
N ALA A 896 -1.19 22.85 -16.94
CA ALA A 896 0.11 23.33 -17.42
C ALA A 896 0.01 24.75 -17.99
N LEU A 897 -1.05 25.04 -18.77
CA LEU A 897 -1.33 26.38 -19.31
C LEU A 897 -1.64 27.42 -18.22
N GLN A 898 -2.14 26.98 -17.07
CA GLN A 898 -2.32 27.79 -15.85
C GLN A 898 -1.03 27.95 -15.02
N GLY A 899 0.06 27.29 -15.42
CA GLY A 899 1.37 27.38 -14.76
C GLY A 899 1.66 26.25 -13.76
N ASP A 900 0.89 25.16 -13.78
CA ASP A 900 1.19 23.99 -12.95
C ASP A 900 2.43 23.24 -13.48
N ILE A 901 3.54 23.37 -12.76
CA ILE A 901 4.81 22.74 -13.10
C ILE A 901 4.71 21.21 -13.13
N GLN A 902 3.92 20.60 -12.24
CA GLN A 902 3.78 19.14 -12.23
C GLN A 902 3.05 18.67 -13.47
N ALA A 903 2.04 19.42 -13.91
CA ALA A 903 1.37 19.12 -15.16
C ALA A 903 2.34 19.21 -16.36
N ILE A 904 3.24 20.20 -16.40
CA ILE A 904 4.28 20.31 -17.44
C ILE A 904 5.21 19.09 -17.45
N VAL A 905 5.71 18.70 -16.29
CA VAL A 905 6.60 17.53 -16.13
C VAL A 905 5.90 16.25 -16.56
N GLN A 906 4.62 16.09 -16.19
CA GLN A 906 3.81 14.94 -16.57
C GLN A 906 3.58 14.91 -18.08
N LEU A 907 3.20 16.03 -18.71
CA LEU A 907 3.01 16.11 -20.17
C LEU A 907 4.27 15.71 -20.94
N GLY A 908 5.44 16.22 -20.55
CA GLY A 908 6.72 15.82 -21.16
C GLY A 908 7.06 14.34 -20.97
N GLY A 909 6.60 13.76 -19.86
CA GLY A 909 6.75 12.34 -19.55
C GLY A 909 5.85 11.41 -20.36
N LEU A 910 4.72 11.91 -20.89
CA LEU A 910 3.76 11.10 -21.62
C LEU A 910 4.23 10.68 -23.01
N GLY A 911 5.22 11.37 -23.60
CA GLY A 911 5.71 11.05 -24.94
C GLY A 911 4.69 11.36 -26.06
N LYS A 912 3.71 12.23 -25.80
CA LYS A 912 2.58 12.51 -26.69
C LYS A 912 2.81 13.76 -27.53
N VAL A 913 2.81 13.61 -28.86
CA VAL A 913 3.12 14.72 -29.78
C VAL A 913 2.09 15.86 -29.69
N GLU A 914 0.84 15.53 -29.36
CA GLU A 914 -0.24 16.51 -29.16
C GLU A 914 0.01 17.49 -28.00
N THR A 915 0.93 17.18 -27.07
CA THR A 915 1.28 18.09 -25.96
C THR A 915 2.36 19.10 -26.33
N VAL A 916 3.03 18.93 -27.48
CA VAL A 916 4.17 19.77 -27.91
C VAL A 916 3.75 21.22 -28.09
N GLU A 917 2.65 21.50 -28.79
CA GLU A 917 2.20 22.88 -29.05
C GLU A 917 1.75 23.61 -27.76
N PRO A 918 0.94 23.01 -26.86
CA PRO A 918 0.67 23.58 -25.54
C PRO A 918 1.95 23.90 -24.76
N LEU A 919 2.94 22.99 -24.76
CA LEU A 919 4.22 23.21 -24.08
C LEU A 919 5.04 24.33 -24.74
N LEU A 920 5.12 24.40 -26.07
CA LEU A 920 5.80 25.50 -26.77
C LEU A 920 5.22 26.87 -26.38
N SER A 921 3.92 26.95 -26.15
CA SER A 921 3.27 28.19 -25.72
C SER A 921 3.77 28.69 -24.35
N LEU A 922 4.22 27.79 -23.48
CA LEU A 922 4.71 28.12 -22.14
C LEU A 922 6.10 28.78 -22.12
N LEU A 923 6.88 28.63 -23.20
CA LEU A 923 8.18 29.31 -23.34
C LEU A 923 8.05 30.84 -23.39
N SER A 924 6.84 31.34 -23.67
CA SER A 924 6.53 32.77 -23.68
C SER A 924 6.20 33.35 -22.30
N LYS A 925 6.06 32.53 -21.25
CA LYS A 925 5.72 32.99 -19.90
C LYS A 925 6.93 33.67 -19.24
N PRO A 926 6.73 34.62 -18.31
CA PRO A 926 7.85 35.28 -17.62
C PRO A 926 8.54 34.42 -16.56
N ASP A 927 7.93 33.30 -16.15
CA ASP A 927 8.44 32.44 -15.08
C ASP A 927 9.58 31.52 -15.56
N ARG A 928 10.78 31.71 -14.98
CA ARG A 928 11.99 30.95 -15.35
C ARG A 928 11.89 29.45 -15.02
N GLU A 929 11.15 29.07 -13.97
CA GLU A 929 10.98 27.67 -13.59
C GLU A 929 10.06 26.96 -14.59
N ILE A 930 8.96 27.62 -14.99
CA ILE A 930 8.07 27.12 -16.07
C ILE A 930 8.85 26.92 -17.36
N ILE A 931 9.68 27.89 -17.79
CA ILE A 931 10.50 27.78 -19.01
C ILE A 931 11.46 26.59 -18.91
N SER A 932 12.16 26.45 -17.77
CA SER A 932 13.13 25.38 -17.54
C SER A 932 12.49 23.99 -17.62
N GLU A 933 11.36 23.77 -16.95
CA GLU A 933 10.66 22.47 -16.99
C GLU A 933 9.99 22.22 -18.34
N THR A 934 9.47 23.27 -19.00
CA THR A 934 8.94 23.19 -20.36
C THR A 934 10.02 22.73 -21.35
N ARG A 935 11.23 23.30 -21.26
CA ARG A 935 12.38 22.87 -22.08
C ARG A 935 12.68 21.39 -21.87
N ARG A 936 12.75 20.93 -20.61
CA ARG A 936 13.01 19.51 -20.30
C ARG A 936 11.89 18.60 -20.81
N ALA A 937 10.64 19.05 -20.73
CA ALA A 937 9.49 18.33 -21.26
C ALA A 937 9.59 18.19 -22.80
N LEU A 938 9.87 19.28 -23.51
CA LEU A 938 10.04 19.28 -24.96
C LEU A 938 11.21 18.39 -25.44
N ILE A 939 12.33 18.37 -24.72
CA ILE A 939 13.47 17.48 -25.02
C ILE A 939 13.02 16.01 -24.99
N LYS A 940 12.23 15.60 -24.00
CA LYS A 940 11.74 14.22 -23.89
C LYS A 940 10.79 13.84 -25.03
N LEU A 941 10.03 14.80 -25.56
CA LEU A 941 9.09 14.58 -26.65
C LEU A 941 9.78 14.49 -28.03
N MET A 942 11.01 14.98 -28.14
CA MET A 942 11.71 15.20 -29.42
C MET A 942 11.88 13.93 -30.26
N ASP A 943 12.08 12.77 -29.64
CA ASP A 943 12.22 11.49 -30.35
C ASP A 943 10.90 10.98 -30.94
N GLY A 944 9.76 11.41 -30.38
CA GLY A 944 8.42 11.00 -30.81
C GLY A 944 7.80 11.88 -31.90
N ILE A 945 8.47 12.97 -32.32
CA ILE A 945 7.94 13.89 -33.33
C ILE A 945 8.30 13.37 -34.73
N GLU A 946 7.30 12.88 -35.47
CA GLU A 946 7.44 12.45 -36.88
C GLU A 946 7.40 13.63 -37.87
N ASP A 947 6.74 14.73 -37.51
CA ASP A 947 6.74 15.97 -38.30
C ASP A 947 8.12 16.64 -38.20
N GLU A 948 8.96 16.44 -39.21
CA GLU A 948 10.32 17.00 -39.29
C GLU A 948 10.35 18.53 -39.08
N MET A 949 9.32 19.25 -39.55
CA MET A 949 9.24 20.70 -39.37
C MET A 949 8.93 21.05 -37.91
N LEU A 950 7.97 20.36 -37.28
CA LEU A 950 7.70 20.54 -35.86
C LEU A 950 8.92 20.17 -35.00
N LYS A 951 9.64 19.11 -35.38
CA LYS A 951 10.87 18.68 -34.70
C LYS A 951 11.96 19.74 -34.79
N GLU A 952 12.14 20.37 -35.95
CA GLU A 952 13.08 21.48 -36.15
C GLU A 952 12.67 22.73 -35.34
N ILE A 953 11.37 23.02 -35.25
CA ILE A 953 10.84 24.10 -34.40
C ILE A 953 11.16 23.84 -32.93
N VAL A 954 10.84 22.65 -32.43
CA VAL A 954 11.10 22.27 -31.03
C VAL A 954 12.59 22.32 -30.70
N ASN A 955 13.44 21.77 -31.57
CA ASN A 955 14.89 21.78 -31.36
C ASN A 955 15.43 23.21 -31.25
N ASN A 956 15.02 24.10 -32.15
CA ASN A 956 15.45 25.50 -32.10
C ASN A 956 14.86 26.25 -30.89
N ALA A 957 13.61 25.99 -30.52
CA ALA A 957 13.00 26.55 -29.31
C ALA A 957 13.76 26.11 -28.04
N VAL A 958 14.14 24.84 -27.93
CA VAL A 958 14.93 24.30 -26.82
C VAL A 958 16.30 24.97 -26.71
N ILE A 959 16.98 25.20 -27.84
CA ILE A 959 18.32 25.83 -27.88
C ILE A 959 18.28 27.27 -27.35
N ILE A 960 17.24 28.05 -27.68
CA ILE A 960 17.09 29.44 -27.22
C ILE A 960 17.16 29.54 -25.69
N TYR A 961 16.53 28.60 -24.99
CA TYR A 961 16.44 28.58 -23.53
C TYR A 961 17.43 27.62 -22.87
N ASP A 962 18.40 27.09 -23.62
CA ASP A 962 19.47 26.29 -23.05
C ASP A 962 20.48 27.20 -22.33
N LEU A 963 20.85 26.82 -21.09
CA LEU A 963 21.84 27.55 -20.31
C LEU A 963 23.28 27.24 -20.77
N GLU A 964 23.48 26.08 -21.40
CA GLU A 964 24.80 25.66 -21.91
C GLU A 964 25.03 26.10 -23.36
N ALA A 965 23.97 26.51 -24.08
CA ALA A 965 24.11 27.02 -25.44
C ALA A 965 24.84 28.37 -25.44
N SER A 966 25.85 28.46 -26.31
CA SER A 966 26.52 29.71 -26.59
C SER A 966 25.56 30.74 -27.18
N LYS A 967 25.91 32.02 -27.02
CA LYS A 967 25.17 33.13 -27.63
C LYS A 967 24.98 32.95 -29.14
N GLU A 968 25.99 32.43 -29.84
CA GLU A 968 25.92 32.20 -31.29
C GLU A 968 24.90 31.10 -31.65
N GLU A 969 24.82 30.02 -30.86
CA GLU A 969 23.83 28.96 -31.04
C GLU A 969 22.41 29.48 -30.84
N LYS A 970 22.17 30.30 -29.81
CA LYS A 970 20.85 30.93 -29.58
C LYS A 970 20.45 31.86 -30.71
N LEU A 971 21.37 32.71 -31.19
CA LEU A 971 21.12 33.61 -32.32
C LEU A 971 20.83 32.84 -33.61
N ASN A 972 21.53 31.73 -33.84
CA ASN A 972 21.28 30.86 -34.99
C ASN A 972 19.93 30.14 -34.88
N ALA A 973 19.54 29.68 -33.70
CA ALA A 973 18.25 29.06 -33.47
C ALA A 973 17.08 30.02 -33.75
N ILE A 974 17.19 31.28 -33.31
CA ILE A 974 16.21 32.34 -33.63
C ILE A 974 16.11 32.53 -35.15
N LYS A 975 17.25 32.66 -35.85
CA LYS A 975 17.26 32.83 -37.31
C LYS A 975 16.64 31.64 -38.04
N GLN A 976 16.86 30.42 -37.55
CA GLN A 976 16.27 29.21 -38.11
C GLN A 976 14.74 29.20 -37.92
N LEU A 977 14.22 29.51 -36.73
CA LEU A 977 12.77 29.64 -36.51
C LEU A 977 12.13 30.66 -37.47
N VAL A 978 12.79 31.81 -37.67
CA VAL A 978 12.33 32.85 -38.61
C VAL A 978 12.37 32.37 -40.05
N GLN A 979 13.34 31.53 -40.41
CA GLN A 979 13.45 30.94 -41.75
C GLN A 979 12.38 29.87 -42.00
N ILE A 980 12.05 29.06 -40.98
CA ILE A 980 10.94 28.11 -41.01
C ILE A 980 9.62 28.86 -41.21
N GLY A 981 9.43 29.98 -40.51
CA GLY A 981 8.30 30.89 -40.74
C GLY A 981 6.95 30.35 -40.27
N ASP A 982 6.93 29.33 -39.40
CA ASP A 982 5.72 28.69 -38.88
C ASP A 982 5.25 29.36 -37.58
N ILE A 983 3.93 29.49 -37.43
CA ILE A 983 3.28 30.12 -36.28
C ILE A 983 3.61 29.44 -34.94
N ARG A 984 3.91 28.14 -34.96
CA ARG A 984 4.25 27.34 -33.75
C ARG A 984 5.58 27.76 -33.12
N GLY A 985 6.46 28.43 -33.86
CA GLY A 985 7.72 28.99 -33.35
C GLY A 985 7.58 30.37 -32.68
N VAL A 986 6.43 31.03 -32.80
CA VAL A 986 6.25 32.44 -32.40
C VAL A 986 6.37 32.61 -30.89
N ASP A 987 5.81 31.71 -30.09
CA ASP A 987 5.86 31.84 -28.62
C ASP A 987 7.28 31.71 -28.06
N ALA A 988 8.12 30.88 -28.68
CA ALA A 988 9.55 30.82 -28.37
C ALA A 988 10.29 32.11 -28.74
N LEU A 989 9.92 32.78 -29.85
CA LEU A 989 10.48 34.08 -30.22
C LEU A 989 10.01 35.21 -29.31
N VAL A 990 8.75 35.17 -28.87
CA VAL A 990 8.21 36.15 -27.90
C VAL A 990 8.89 36.02 -26.55
N GLY A 991 9.11 34.80 -26.05
CA GLY A 991 9.87 34.61 -24.81
C GLY A 991 11.30 35.15 -24.89
N ALA A 992 11.95 35.06 -26.06
CA ALA A 992 13.30 35.58 -26.28
C ALA A 992 13.39 37.12 -26.18
N LEU A 993 12.27 37.85 -26.23
CA LEU A 993 12.23 39.29 -25.95
C LEU A 993 12.51 39.63 -24.47
N ARG A 994 12.42 38.62 -23.58
CA ARG A 994 12.68 38.73 -22.14
C ARG A 994 14.10 38.31 -21.74
N GLU A 995 14.92 37.90 -22.71
CA GLU A 995 16.32 37.56 -22.42
C GLU A 995 17.14 38.82 -22.08
N ASP A 996 18.04 38.68 -21.11
CA ASP A 996 18.89 39.77 -20.63
C ASP A 996 19.92 40.23 -21.71
N ASP A 997 20.26 39.35 -22.66
CA ASP A 997 21.20 39.65 -23.74
C ASP A 997 20.54 40.45 -24.86
N ILE A 998 21.05 41.66 -25.08
CA ILE A 998 20.51 42.63 -26.04
C ILE A 998 20.50 42.12 -27.49
N ASP A 999 21.46 41.28 -27.90
CA ASP A 999 21.53 40.80 -29.27
C ASP A 999 20.48 39.71 -29.52
N ILE A 1000 20.20 38.88 -28.51
CA ILE A 1000 19.12 37.88 -28.56
C ILE A 1000 17.77 38.59 -28.69
N LYS A 1001 17.53 39.60 -27.84
CA LYS A 1001 16.30 40.41 -27.87
C LYS A 1001 16.10 41.10 -29.23
N LEU A 1002 17.12 41.80 -29.74
CA LEU A 1002 17.03 42.50 -31.03
C LEU A 1002 16.84 41.54 -32.21
N THR A 1003 17.46 40.35 -32.16
CA THR A 1003 17.31 39.33 -33.21
C THR A 1003 15.93 38.71 -33.18
N ALA A 1004 15.35 38.45 -32.00
CA ALA A 1004 13.98 37.98 -31.86
C ALA A 1004 12.98 39.03 -32.38
N LEU A 1005 13.18 40.31 -32.04
CA LEU A 1005 12.36 41.43 -32.50
C LEU A 1005 12.41 41.58 -34.04
N TRP A 1006 13.62 41.56 -34.63
CA TRP A 1006 13.78 41.50 -36.09
C TRP A 1006 13.07 40.28 -36.70
N GLY A 1007 13.19 39.13 -36.05
CA GLY A 1007 12.60 37.88 -36.49
C GLY A 1007 11.07 37.95 -36.59
N LEU A 1008 10.44 38.41 -35.52
CA LEU A 1008 8.99 38.62 -35.46
C LEU A 1008 8.52 39.63 -36.50
N MET A 1009 9.25 40.74 -36.72
CA MET A 1009 8.94 41.69 -37.81
C MET A 1009 9.00 41.04 -39.18
N LYS A 1010 10.03 40.21 -39.43
CA LYS A 1010 10.25 39.55 -40.72
C LYS A 1010 9.19 38.50 -41.04
N MET A 1011 8.62 37.85 -40.04
CA MET A 1011 7.53 36.89 -40.21
C MET A 1011 6.23 37.57 -40.68
N GLY A 1012 6.05 38.87 -40.44
CA GLY A 1012 4.96 39.66 -41.02
C GLY A 1012 3.58 39.32 -40.46
N ASP A 1013 2.56 39.28 -41.32
CA ASP A 1013 1.14 39.16 -40.90
C ASP A 1013 0.84 37.91 -40.05
N ILE A 1014 1.61 36.83 -40.20
CA ILE A 1014 1.40 35.57 -39.47
C ILE A 1014 1.55 35.72 -37.94
N VAL A 1015 2.32 36.71 -37.48
CA VAL A 1015 2.52 36.93 -36.03
C VAL A 1015 1.52 37.90 -35.42
N VAL A 1016 0.67 38.56 -36.22
CA VAL A 1016 -0.25 39.60 -35.73
C VAL A 1016 -1.24 39.04 -34.71
N GLU A 1017 -1.91 37.94 -35.01
CA GLU A 1017 -2.87 37.31 -34.09
C GLU A 1017 -2.19 36.74 -32.83
N PRO A 1018 -1.08 35.96 -32.92
CA PRO A 1018 -0.31 35.52 -31.76
C PRO A 1018 0.22 36.65 -30.86
N LEU A 1019 0.54 37.82 -31.41
CA LEU A 1019 1.08 38.93 -30.63
C LEU A 1019 0.02 39.67 -29.81
N GLN A 1020 -1.27 39.59 -30.20
CA GLN A 1020 -2.35 40.29 -29.49
C GLN A 1020 -2.49 39.86 -28.03
N LYS A 1021 -2.18 38.60 -27.70
CA LYS A 1021 -2.23 38.10 -26.31
C LYS A 1021 -1.21 38.74 -25.37
N TYR A 1022 -0.20 39.46 -25.88
CA TYR A 1022 0.86 40.08 -25.08
C TYR A 1022 0.76 41.61 -25.00
N LEU A 1023 -0.35 42.22 -25.46
CA LEU A 1023 -0.55 43.67 -25.43
C LEU A 1023 -0.56 44.27 -24.01
N ASP A 1024 -1.00 43.47 -23.04
CA ASP A 1024 -1.09 43.85 -21.62
C ASP A 1024 0.07 43.26 -20.78
N ASP A 1025 1.08 42.65 -21.42
CA ASP A 1025 2.23 42.08 -20.72
C ASP A 1025 3.18 43.20 -20.23
N PRO A 1026 3.45 43.30 -18.92
CA PRO A 1026 4.22 44.42 -18.36
C PRO A 1026 5.70 44.43 -18.77
N GLU A 1027 6.26 43.31 -19.23
CA GLU A 1027 7.68 43.22 -19.60
C GLU A 1027 7.93 43.49 -21.08
N ILE A 1028 6.99 43.08 -21.94
CA ILE A 1028 7.19 43.13 -23.41
C ILE A 1028 6.12 43.93 -24.17
N SER A 1029 5.11 44.51 -23.50
CA SER A 1029 4.02 45.22 -24.19
C SER A 1029 4.49 46.36 -25.10
N ASP A 1030 5.55 47.07 -24.73
CA ASP A 1030 6.11 48.13 -25.58
C ASP A 1030 6.77 47.56 -26.85
N ASP A 1031 7.51 46.46 -26.73
CA ASP A 1031 8.08 45.73 -27.86
C ASP A 1031 6.97 45.18 -28.77
N VAL A 1032 5.89 44.64 -28.18
CA VAL A 1032 4.74 44.09 -28.90
C VAL A 1032 3.96 45.19 -29.63
N LYS A 1033 3.70 46.34 -29.00
CA LYS A 1033 3.06 47.49 -29.65
C LYS A 1033 3.91 48.01 -30.81
N TYR A 1034 5.23 48.09 -30.61
CA TYR A 1034 6.16 48.46 -31.66
C TYR A 1034 6.07 47.46 -32.83
N LEU A 1035 6.20 46.16 -32.57
CA LEU A 1035 6.06 45.10 -33.59
C LEU A 1035 4.76 45.22 -34.39
N LEU A 1036 3.63 45.31 -33.69
CA LEU A 1036 2.32 45.44 -34.33
C LEU A 1036 2.25 46.71 -35.17
N SER A 1037 2.79 47.85 -34.72
CA SER A 1037 2.83 49.09 -35.52
C SER A 1037 3.64 48.97 -36.81
N GLN A 1038 4.73 48.19 -36.80
CA GLN A 1038 5.60 48.02 -37.96
C GLN A 1038 5.02 47.02 -38.96
N ILE A 1039 4.37 45.96 -38.48
CA ILE A 1039 3.73 44.93 -39.31
C ILE A 1039 2.43 45.47 -39.93
N SER A 1040 1.66 46.26 -39.18
CA SER A 1040 0.35 46.82 -39.59
C SER A 1040 0.42 48.03 -40.54
N SER A 1041 1.44 48.12 -41.40
CA SER A 1041 1.48 49.10 -42.50
C SER A 1041 0.43 48.86 -43.62
N THR A 1042 -0.69 48.19 -43.29
CA THR A 1042 -1.99 48.30 -43.97
C THR A 1042 -3.17 48.70 -43.06
N GLY A 1043 -2.95 49.37 -41.91
CA GLY A 1043 -4.00 50.21 -41.28
C GLY A 1043 -3.97 50.39 -39.75
N GLY A 1044 -3.38 51.51 -39.31
CA GLY A 1044 -3.99 52.40 -38.32
C GLY A 1044 -3.75 52.17 -36.82
N ILE A 1045 -2.57 52.55 -36.32
CA ILE A 1045 -2.41 53.09 -34.96
C ILE A 1045 -1.48 54.31 -35.05
N ASP A 1046 -2.02 55.51 -34.82
CA ASP A 1046 -1.25 56.75 -34.68
C ASP A 1046 -0.62 56.80 -33.28
N VAL A 1047 0.71 56.82 -33.20
CA VAL A 1047 1.45 57.18 -31.98
C VAL A 1047 2.49 58.23 -32.36
N GLU A 1048 2.32 59.46 -31.87
CA GLU A 1048 3.33 60.52 -31.99
C GLU A 1048 4.58 60.14 -31.15
N TYR A 1049 5.76 60.17 -31.76
CA TYR A 1049 7.04 60.01 -31.06
C TYR A 1049 7.94 61.24 -31.23
N ALA A 1050 8.66 61.56 -30.15
CA ALA A 1050 9.78 62.50 -30.14
C ALA A 1050 11.04 61.81 -30.66
N GLU A 1051 11.77 62.51 -31.54
CA GLU A 1051 12.97 62.05 -32.23
C GLU A 1051 14.12 61.66 -31.28
N PHE A 1052 14.80 60.56 -31.59
CA PHE A 1052 16.16 60.28 -31.13
C PHE A 1052 17.01 59.81 -32.31
N GLU A 1053 18.12 60.52 -32.55
CA GLU A 1053 19.05 60.27 -33.66
C GLU A 1053 19.87 59.00 -33.46
N VAL A 1054 20.06 58.24 -34.54
CA VAL A 1054 20.99 57.12 -34.66
C VAL A 1054 22.31 57.62 -35.25
N PRO A 1055 23.48 57.35 -34.62
CA PRO A 1055 24.77 57.51 -35.29
C PRO A 1055 25.06 56.34 -36.22
N GLU A 1056 25.39 56.65 -37.46
CA GLU A 1056 25.78 55.75 -38.55
C GLU A 1056 27.31 55.52 -38.61
N ALA A 1057 27.68 54.43 -39.32
CA ALA A 1057 28.99 54.10 -39.94
C ALA A 1057 30.04 53.40 -39.04
N ALA A 1058 30.88 52.46 -39.51
CA ALA A 1058 31.26 51.99 -40.86
C ALA A 1058 31.74 50.52 -40.73
N GLU A 1059 31.35 49.57 -41.59
CA GLU A 1059 31.98 49.19 -42.87
C GLU A 1059 33.45 48.72 -42.82
N ASP A 1060 33.67 47.59 -43.52
CA ASP A 1060 34.90 47.01 -44.07
C ASP A 1060 35.81 46.13 -43.17
N SER A 1061 36.40 45.00 -43.59
CA SER A 1061 36.30 44.11 -44.76
C SER A 1061 37.41 43.03 -44.66
N PHE A 1062 37.24 41.88 -45.32
CA PHE A 1062 38.27 40.89 -45.77
C PHE A 1062 39.08 40.12 -44.68
N CYS A 1063 39.39 38.81 -44.77
CA CYS A 1063 39.64 37.92 -45.91
C CYS A 1063 39.53 36.43 -45.48
N PHE A 1064 39.22 35.58 -46.46
CA PHE A 1064 39.20 34.12 -46.39
C PHE A 1064 40.60 33.47 -46.35
N ALA A 1065 40.60 32.18 -45.95
CA ALA A 1065 41.30 31.02 -46.55
C ALA A 1065 42.44 30.34 -45.72
N PRO A 1066 42.76 29.04 -45.97
CA PRO A 1066 42.57 27.93 -45.01
C PRO A 1066 43.83 27.05 -44.83
N VAL A 1067 43.90 26.14 -43.85
CA VAL A 1067 44.80 24.96 -43.91
C VAL A 1067 44.24 23.76 -43.13
N GLU A 1068 44.37 22.60 -43.78
CA GLU A 1068 43.99 21.22 -43.45
C GLU A 1068 44.77 20.55 -42.29
N GLU A 1069 44.16 19.47 -41.79
CA GLU A 1069 44.73 18.19 -41.34
C GLU A 1069 46.05 18.16 -40.53
N ASN A 1070 46.00 17.64 -39.29
CA ASN A 1070 46.33 16.22 -39.07
C ASN A 1070 46.12 15.74 -37.62
N ILE A 1071 45.81 14.46 -37.57
CA ILE A 1071 45.69 13.53 -36.45
C ILE A 1071 47.04 13.35 -35.74
N SER A 1072 47.06 13.32 -34.40
CA SER A 1072 47.83 12.32 -33.62
C SER A 1072 47.57 12.40 -32.11
N GLU A 1073 47.21 11.23 -31.55
CA GLU A 1073 47.65 10.71 -30.24
C GLU A 1073 46.93 11.15 -28.94
N SER A 1074 45.99 10.29 -28.53
CA SER A 1074 45.69 9.81 -27.17
C SER A 1074 46.97 9.28 -26.45
N PRO A 1075 47.10 9.11 -25.09
CA PRO A 1075 46.04 8.79 -24.12
C PRO A 1075 46.17 9.27 -22.63
N PHE A 1076 45.04 9.13 -21.92
CA PHE A 1076 44.85 8.59 -20.55
C PHE A 1076 45.22 9.37 -19.26
N TRP A 1077 44.16 9.58 -18.45
CA TRP A 1077 43.97 9.49 -16.98
C TRP A 1077 44.56 10.45 -15.93
N GLU A 1078 43.69 10.64 -14.92
CA GLU A 1078 43.84 11.10 -13.51
C GLU A 1078 44.09 12.61 -13.33
N LEU A 1079 43.25 13.35 -12.58
CA LEU A 1079 42.66 13.08 -11.26
C LEU A 1079 41.32 13.83 -11.07
#